data_AF-A0A964LJL7-F1
#
_entry.id   AF-A0A964LJL7-F1
#
_cell.length_a   1.000
_cell.length_b   1.000
_cell.length_c   1.000
_cell.angle_alpha   90.00
_cell.angle_beta   90.00
_cell.angle_gamma   90.00
#
_symmetry.space_group_name_H-M   'P 1'
#
loop_
_entity.id
_entity.type
_entity.pdbx_description
1 polymer ?
#
loop_
_entity_poly.entity_id
_entity_poly.type
_entity_poly.pdbx_seq_one_letter_code
_entity_poly.pdbx_strand_id
1 'polypeptide(L)'
;MLASISVAFVLAALQTPTIASLRITPSQPVVAAHDTLRVRAEALDASGAVIGSARIRFVTAGFANAGAVDSTGLISTASPGILPISILATVPGGARPFTRRIEVTIVAGPAATIRIAPMPARVVIGQRIQLAAFLKTAFGDSTSGATTWISSAPGVVRVADGLLTAVATGTAEISAAVGRARTSFRVAVLPAPSSLAITPNRPTVRQGDVVPFQMVAKDRNGRAIEGLNPTWSFSPGHGQIEADGNFVAYETGQYLITGNLGSLSTVATVVVTPREVRRKATVVGQLVRSKLETSEVWLHPNGKVAYLGTTRGGDRLYTVDISDPAKPTIVDSIQDDMRTLNDVMTTADGKVLVFTREGASNRKNGIVIATLDDPLHPKKVADFTDGVTAGVHSAFVYTDPKYGSHVFLTNDGTGAIDVVDINDPAHPKRAATWRTDTPIEAGRYIHDIDVQDGLLYGSYWNDGLIILDVGNGIKGGTPTNPQFVSQFKYDLPSLYRDAEITGGTGYIRGTHTAWRHKNYVFIADEVFGFEELQSKTGRAYGRLQVIDVSDITKPKSVAWYEPEYGGVHNVWVAGDTLYMGAYNAGFRAFDISGELRGDLRAQRREIVHAQVSSPDGFIPNFTMTWGVVVKNGLAYVNDINGGLFIVRIEPKKTDLVP
;
A
#
# COMPACT_ATOMS: atom_id res chain seq x y z
N MET A 1 -83.87 27.74 35.02
CA MET A 1 -83.18 26.46 35.32
C MET A 1 -82.41 26.07 34.06
N LEU A 2 -81.18 25.56 34.23
CA LEU A 2 -80.18 25.16 33.21
C LEU A 2 -79.25 26.28 32.71
N ALA A 3 -78.24 26.57 33.54
CA ALA A 3 -76.98 27.14 33.10
C ALA A 3 -76.20 26.05 32.34
N SER A 4 -75.84 26.33 31.08
CA SER A 4 -74.97 25.45 30.29
C SER A 4 -73.51 25.82 30.55
N ILE A 5 -72.80 24.97 31.28
CA ILE A 5 -71.35 25.06 31.46
C ILE A 5 -70.70 24.63 30.14
N SER A 6 -70.12 25.57 29.41
CA SER A 6 -69.23 25.26 28.29
C SER A 6 -67.81 25.07 28.82
N VAL A 7 -67.38 23.82 28.94
CA VAL A 7 -65.97 23.47 29.20
C VAL A 7 -65.21 23.64 27.89
N ALA A 8 -64.42 24.70 27.77
CA ALA A 8 -63.47 24.86 26.68
C ALA A 8 -62.27 23.93 26.93
N PHE A 9 -62.24 22.78 26.26
CA PHE A 9 -61.01 22.02 26.07
C PHE A 9 -60.13 22.78 25.07
N VAL A 10 -59.12 23.48 25.57
CA VAL A 10 -58.01 23.93 24.73
C VAL A 10 -57.20 22.68 24.38
N LEU A 11 -57.42 22.12 23.19
CA LEU A 11 -56.43 21.24 22.58
C LEU A 11 -55.21 22.09 22.24
N ALA A 12 -54.23 22.13 23.14
CA ALA A 12 -52.89 22.52 22.76
C ALA A 12 -52.38 21.50 21.75
N ALA A 13 -52.23 21.91 20.49
CA ALA A 13 -51.50 21.12 19.52
C ALA A 13 -50.08 20.93 20.08
N LEU A 14 -49.74 19.71 20.50
CA LEU A 14 -48.40 19.37 20.96
C LEU A 14 -47.44 19.59 19.80
N GLN A 15 -46.79 20.74 19.78
CA GLN A 15 -45.76 21.06 18.81
C GLN A 15 -44.61 20.07 19.02
N THR A 16 -44.30 19.28 18.00
CA THR A 16 -43.26 18.26 18.08
C THR A 16 -41.92 18.93 18.41
N PRO A 17 -41.19 18.50 19.44
CA PRO A 17 -39.94 19.15 19.83
C PRO A 17 -38.93 19.10 18.68
N THR A 18 -38.33 20.25 18.39
CA THR A 18 -37.33 20.40 17.32
C THR A 18 -35.93 20.27 17.91
N ILE A 19 -35.09 19.44 17.29
CA ILE A 19 -33.70 19.26 17.70
C ILE A 19 -32.90 20.50 17.28
N ALA A 20 -32.30 21.19 18.24
CA ALA A 20 -31.43 22.34 17.99
C ALA A 20 -29.94 21.95 18.00
N SER A 21 -29.54 21.00 18.86
CA SER A 21 -28.15 20.55 18.96
C SER A 21 -28.05 19.12 19.51
N LEU A 22 -26.84 18.55 19.48
CA LEU A 22 -26.52 17.27 20.12
C LEU A 22 -25.45 17.49 21.19
N ARG A 23 -25.67 16.91 22.38
CA ARG A 23 -24.62 16.71 23.38
C ARG A 23 -23.99 15.35 23.16
N ILE A 24 -22.67 15.30 23.00
CA ILE A 24 -21.93 14.08 22.66
C ILE A 24 -20.98 13.74 23.80
N THR A 25 -20.90 12.45 24.17
CA THR A 25 -20.02 11.97 25.24
C THR A 25 -19.25 10.72 24.78
N PRO A 26 -17.91 10.72 24.88
CA PRO A 26 -17.05 11.87 25.20
C PRO A 26 -17.12 12.98 24.12
N SER A 27 -16.85 14.23 24.49
CA SER A 27 -16.89 15.37 23.56
C SER A 27 -15.74 15.38 22.55
N GLN A 28 -14.61 14.74 22.90
CA GLN A 28 -13.45 14.47 22.05
C GLN A 28 -13.13 12.97 22.14
N PRO A 29 -13.75 12.13 21.31
CA PRO A 29 -13.55 10.69 21.37
C PRO A 29 -12.14 10.31 20.88
N VAL A 30 -11.36 9.69 21.77
CA VAL A 30 -10.04 9.13 21.50
C VAL A 30 -10.03 7.68 21.96
N VAL A 31 -9.48 6.78 21.16
CA VAL A 31 -9.41 5.34 21.44
C VAL A 31 -8.11 4.76 20.89
N ALA A 32 -7.57 3.72 21.53
CA ALA A 32 -6.41 3.01 20.99
C ALA A 32 -6.84 2.07 19.86
N ALA A 33 -6.00 1.90 18.83
CA ALA A 33 -6.21 0.87 17.81
C ALA A 33 -6.35 -0.52 18.46
N HIS A 34 -7.26 -1.34 17.93
CA HIS A 34 -7.67 -2.64 18.47
C HIS A 34 -8.41 -2.59 19.81
N ASP A 35 -8.88 -1.41 20.22
CA ASP A 35 -9.78 -1.23 21.36
C ASP A 35 -11.16 -0.73 20.90
N THR A 36 -12.09 -0.67 21.85
CA THR A 36 -13.47 -0.20 21.62
C THR A 36 -13.78 1.08 22.40
N LEU A 37 -14.66 1.90 21.84
CA LEU A 37 -15.15 3.11 22.51
C LEU A 37 -16.66 3.24 22.32
N ARG A 38 -17.38 3.55 23.41
CA ARG A 38 -18.81 3.87 23.34
C ARG A 38 -18.99 5.38 23.25
N VAL A 39 -19.54 5.86 22.14
CA VAL A 39 -20.01 7.24 22.00
C VAL A 39 -21.51 7.28 22.27
N ARG A 40 -21.96 8.28 23.03
CA ARG A 40 -23.37 8.57 23.32
C ARG A 40 -23.72 9.95 22.79
N ALA A 41 -24.97 10.13 22.38
CA ALA A 41 -25.49 11.44 22.02
C ALA A 41 -26.89 11.66 22.61
N GLU A 42 -27.16 12.89 23.04
CA GLU A 42 -28.47 13.34 23.52
C GLU A 42 -28.93 14.50 22.61
N ALA A 43 -30.17 14.45 22.14
CA ALA A 43 -30.75 15.54 21.37
C ALA A 43 -31.28 16.63 22.31
N LEU A 44 -30.92 17.89 22.05
CA LEU A 44 -31.32 19.03 22.84
C LEU A 44 -32.22 19.96 22.04
N ASP A 45 -33.23 20.54 22.70
CA ASP A 45 -34.04 21.62 22.13
C ASP A 45 -33.31 22.99 22.19
N ALA A 46 -33.97 24.05 21.73
CA ALA A 46 -33.40 25.40 21.69
C ALA A 46 -33.09 25.99 23.10
N SER A 47 -33.72 25.47 24.15
CA SER A 47 -33.45 25.86 25.54
C SER A 47 -32.30 25.08 26.18
N GLY A 48 -31.80 24.04 25.49
CA GLY A 48 -30.79 23.11 25.99
C GLY A 48 -31.35 21.94 26.79
N ALA A 49 -32.67 21.75 26.81
CA ALA A 49 -33.31 20.61 27.49
C ALA A 49 -33.25 19.35 26.62
N VAL A 50 -33.13 18.17 27.25
CA VAL A 50 -33.04 16.88 26.56
C VAL A 50 -34.40 16.46 25.99
N ILE A 51 -34.43 16.14 24.71
CA ILE A 51 -35.61 15.59 24.02
C ILE A 51 -35.62 14.07 24.20
N GLY A 52 -36.24 13.59 25.27
CA GLY A 52 -36.25 12.15 25.61
C GLY A 52 -36.91 11.22 24.59
N SER A 53 -37.74 11.75 23.68
CA SER A 53 -38.36 11.00 22.59
C SER A 53 -37.46 10.85 21.35
N ALA A 54 -36.29 11.49 21.33
CA ALA A 54 -35.39 11.42 20.20
C ALA A 54 -34.75 10.03 20.05
N ARG A 55 -34.70 9.53 18.81
CA ARG A 55 -33.99 8.32 18.42
C ARG A 55 -32.66 8.69 17.81
N ILE A 56 -31.59 8.11 18.34
CA ILE A 56 -30.20 8.34 17.91
C ILE A 56 -29.70 7.11 17.18
N ARG A 57 -29.08 7.30 16.02
CA ARG A 57 -28.38 6.27 15.26
C ARG A 57 -27.00 6.77 14.86
N PHE A 58 -26.01 5.90 15.01
CA PHE A 58 -24.65 6.15 14.55
C PHE A 58 -24.41 5.39 13.25
N VAL A 59 -23.64 6.00 12.35
CA VAL A 59 -23.24 5.39 11.08
C VAL A 59 -21.82 5.85 10.79
N THR A 60 -20.95 4.93 10.35
CA THR A 60 -19.62 5.31 9.87
C THR A 60 -19.77 6.27 8.69
N ALA A 61 -18.94 7.30 8.64
CA ALA A 61 -18.92 8.27 7.56
C ALA A 61 -17.57 8.20 6.84
N GLY A 62 -17.58 8.33 5.51
CA GLY A 62 -16.37 8.18 4.71
C GLY A 62 -15.92 6.72 4.58
N PHE A 63 -14.67 6.53 4.21
CA PHE A 63 -14.06 5.20 4.07
C PHE A 63 -13.50 4.72 5.42
N ALA A 64 -13.86 3.50 5.81
CA ALA A 64 -13.84 3.05 7.19
C ALA A 64 -12.72 2.04 7.50
N ASN A 65 -11.51 2.25 6.97
CA ASN A 65 -10.48 1.20 7.01
C ASN A 65 -9.67 1.14 8.31
N ALA A 66 -9.96 2.05 9.25
CA ALA A 66 -9.33 2.12 10.56
C ALA A 66 -10.27 1.66 11.69
N GLY A 67 -11.56 1.46 11.40
CA GLY A 67 -12.58 1.10 12.38
C GLY A 67 -14.00 1.33 11.85
N ALA A 68 -15.00 0.87 12.60
CA ALA A 68 -16.41 1.12 12.30
C ALA A 68 -17.20 1.45 13.57
N VAL A 69 -18.38 2.06 13.39
CA VAL A 69 -19.34 2.29 14.46
C VAL A 69 -20.64 1.55 14.18
N ASP A 70 -21.15 0.83 15.18
CA ASP A 70 -22.48 0.20 15.10
C ASP A 70 -23.60 1.23 15.29
N SER A 71 -24.86 0.84 15.05
CA SER A 71 -26.00 1.77 15.18
C SER A 71 -26.22 2.32 16.60
N THR A 72 -25.60 1.71 17.61
CA THR A 72 -25.72 2.04 19.04
C THR A 72 -24.55 2.88 19.56
N GLY A 73 -23.59 3.23 18.69
CA GLY A 73 -22.44 4.04 19.02
C GLY A 73 -21.27 3.26 19.61
N LEU A 74 -21.24 1.92 19.51
CA LEU A 74 -20.02 1.17 19.81
C LEU A 74 -19.07 1.26 18.63
N ILE A 75 -17.88 1.78 18.88
CA ILE A 75 -16.79 1.87 17.91
C ILE A 75 -15.85 0.70 18.15
N SER A 76 -15.48 0.01 17.07
CA SER A 76 -14.43 -1.00 17.03
C SER A 76 -13.33 -0.54 16.08
N THR A 77 -12.06 -0.67 16.47
CA THR A 77 -10.93 -0.09 15.72
C THR A 77 -9.91 -1.15 15.31
N ALA A 78 -9.22 -0.91 14.19
CA ALA A 78 -8.19 -1.80 13.63
C ALA A 78 -6.82 -1.13 13.49
N SER A 79 -6.74 0.18 13.23
CA SER A 79 -5.45 0.83 12.95
C SER A 79 -5.48 2.31 13.29
N PRO A 80 -4.32 2.94 13.59
CA PRO A 80 -4.25 4.36 13.88
C PRO A 80 -4.75 5.24 12.72
N GLY A 81 -5.40 6.35 13.05
CA GLY A 81 -5.98 7.27 12.08
C GLY A 81 -7.16 8.07 12.64
N ILE A 82 -7.95 8.65 11.75
CA ILE A 82 -9.18 9.36 12.08
C ILE A 82 -10.36 8.61 11.50
N LEU A 83 -11.34 8.28 12.34
CA LEU A 83 -12.60 7.66 11.94
C LEU A 83 -13.72 8.72 11.96
N PRO A 84 -14.25 9.14 10.81
CA PRO A 84 -15.42 10.02 10.77
C PRO A 84 -16.69 9.21 11.06
N ILE A 85 -17.58 9.77 11.88
CA ILE A 85 -18.91 9.18 12.14
C ILE A 85 -20.01 10.22 11.95
N SER A 86 -21.15 9.79 11.41
CA SER A 86 -22.38 10.58 11.35
C SER A 86 -23.36 10.13 12.43
N ILE A 87 -23.83 11.09 13.22
CA ILE A 87 -24.88 10.90 14.22
C ILE A 87 -26.18 11.44 13.63
N LEU A 88 -27.16 10.55 13.50
CA LEU A 88 -28.50 10.84 13.02
C LEU A 88 -29.46 10.86 14.20
N ALA A 89 -30.09 12.00 14.46
CA ALA A 89 -31.08 12.17 15.49
C ALA A 89 -32.46 12.49 14.87
N THR A 90 -33.49 11.79 15.31
CA THR A 90 -34.87 11.93 14.81
C THR A 90 -35.85 12.01 15.96
N VAL A 91 -36.89 12.82 15.83
CA VAL A 91 -38.03 12.80 16.76
C VAL A 91 -39.20 12.17 16.02
N PRO A 92 -39.88 11.14 16.57
CA PRO A 92 -41.08 10.57 15.97
C PRO A 92 -42.12 11.66 15.65
N GLY A 93 -42.63 11.68 14.42
CA GLY A 93 -43.57 12.71 13.94
C GLY A 93 -42.92 14.05 13.53
N GLY A 94 -41.60 14.19 13.68
CA GLY A 94 -40.85 15.36 13.24
C GLY A 94 -40.54 15.34 11.74
N ALA A 95 -40.39 16.53 11.15
CA ALA A 95 -40.29 16.68 9.69
C ALA A 95 -38.91 16.34 9.10
N ARG A 96 -37.80 16.53 9.83
CA ARG A 96 -36.44 16.26 9.33
C ARG A 96 -35.49 15.73 10.40
N PRO A 97 -34.63 14.76 10.07
CA PRO A 97 -33.53 14.35 10.94
C PRO A 97 -32.50 15.47 11.15
N PHE A 98 -31.95 15.57 12.35
CA PHE A 98 -30.76 16.35 12.63
C PHE A 98 -29.53 15.45 12.43
N THR A 99 -28.56 15.89 11.63
CA THR A 99 -27.33 15.13 11.37
C THR A 99 -26.12 15.92 11.84
N ARG A 100 -25.23 15.28 12.60
CA ARG A 100 -23.95 15.84 13.02
C ARG A 100 -22.83 14.87 12.70
N ARG A 101 -21.77 15.34 12.04
CA ARG A 101 -20.51 14.61 11.91
C ARG A 101 -19.59 14.92 13.09
N ILE A 102 -18.90 13.89 13.59
CA ILE A 102 -17.75 14.03 14.48
C ILE A 102 -16.61 13.13 14.01
N GLU A 103 -15.44 13.36 14.57
CA GLU A 103 -14.23 12.60 14.31
C GLU A 103 -13.81 11.87 15.58
N VAL A 104 -13.33 10.64 15.41
CA VAL A 104 -12.78 9.81 16.47
C VAL A 104 -11.30 9.60 16.16
N THR A 105 -10.44 10.05 17.07
CA THR A 105 -9.00 9.88 16.93
C THR A 105 -8.60 8.50 17.41
N ILE A 106 -8.04 7.69 16.51
CA ILE A 106 -7.52 6.36 16.80
C ILE A 106 -6.00 6.47 16.94
N VAL A 107 -5.50 6.30 18.16
CA VAL A 107 -4.06 6.37 18.46
C VAL A 107 -3.43 4.97 18.48
N ALA A 108 -2.12 4.88 18.23
CA ALA A 108 -1.42 3.63 18.42
C ALA A 108 -1.47 3.18 19.89
N GLY A 109 -1.58 1.87 20.11
CA GLY A 109 -1.49 1.29 21.45
C GLY A 109 -0.10 1.42 22.09
N PRO A 110 0.07 0.91 23.32
CA PRO A 110 1.36 0.92 24.00
C PRO A 110 2.41 0.08 23.26
N ALA A 111 3.68 0.47 23.38
CA ALA A 111 4.81 -0.29 22.84
C ALA A 111 4.88 -1.69 23.47
N ALA A 112 4.93 -2.71 22.61
CA ALA A 112 5.13 -4.11 23.00
C ALA A 112 6.55 -4.60 22.65
N THR A 113 7.12 -4.10 21.56
CA THR A 113 8.48 -4.46 21.12
C THR A 113 9.33 -3.23 20.83
N ILE A 114 10.65 -3.41 20.96
CA ILE A 114 11.66 -2.40 20.63
C ILE A 114 12.67 -3.06 19.69
N ARG A 115 12.84 -2.47 18.50
CA ARG A 115 13.96 -2.77 17.62
C ARG A 115 14.97 -1.64 17.70
N ILE A 116 16.20 -1.94 18.09
CA ILE A 116 17.30 -0.97 18.03
C ILE A 116 18.02 -1.11 16.69
N ALA A 117 18.37 0.00 16.04
CA ALA A 117 19.33 0.00 14.95
C ALA A 117 20.23 1.25 14.98
N PRO A 118 21.54 1.11 14.71
CA PRO A 118 22.27 -0.17 14.59
C PRO A 118 22.41 -0.89 15.95
N MET A 119 22.78 -2.18 15.96
CA MET A 119 23.16 -2.94 17.17
C MET A 119 24.62 -3.40 17.04
N PRO A 120 25.61 -2.51 17.27
CA PRO A 120 27.00 -2.82 17.02
C PRO A 120 27.54 -3.88 18.01
N ALA A 121 28.00 -5.02 17.50
CA ALA A 121 28.63 -6.05 18.34
C ALA A 121 30.01 -5.61 18.87
N ARG A 122 30.76 -4.84 18.05
CA ARG A 122 32.10 -4.34 18.37
C ARG A 122 32.24 -2.88 17.94
N VAL A 123 32.89 -2.11 18.80
CA VAL A 123 33.26 -0.70 18.60
C VAL A 123 34.69 -0.49 19.08
N VAL A 124 35.31 0.62 18.70
CA VAL A 124 36.67 0.99 19.14
C VAL A 124 36.63 2.17 20.12
N ILE A 125 37.65 2.30 20.97
CA ILE A 125 37.76 3.45 21.91
C ILE A 125 37.57 4.78 21.17
N GLY A 126 36.78 5.68 21.77
CA GLY A 126 36.47 7.00 21.24
C GLY A 126 35.35 7.03 20.21
N GLN A 127 34.88 5.87 19.74
CA GLN A 127 33.80 5.81 18.77
C GLN A 127 32.46 6.25 19.38
N ARG A 128 31.68 7.01 18.59
CA ARG A 128 30.32 7.43 18.91
C ARG A 128 29.35 6.91 17.85
N ILE A 129 28.24 6.33 18.27
CA ILE A 129 27.21 5.77 17.38
C ILE A 129 25.85 6.22 17.89
N GLN A 130 25.06 6.85 17.02
CA GLN A 130 23.66 7.16 17.32
C GLN A 130 22.82 5.89 17.11
N LEU A 131 22.17 5.43 18.17
CA LEU A 131 21.20 4.35 18.13
C LEU A 131 19.80 4.95 17.99
N ALA A 132 18.95 4.30 17.18
CA ALA A 132 17.53 4.60 17.08
C ALA A 132 16.71 3.44 17.65
N ALA A 133 15.66 3.76 18.40
CA ALA A 133 14.67 2.79 18.89
C ALA A 133 13.40 2.90 18.04
N PHE A 134 13.03 1.80 17.37
CA PHE A 134 11.81 1.66 16.61
C PHE A 134 10.81 0.86 17.44
N LEU A 135 9.70 1.48 17.80
CA LEU A 135 8.70 0.90 18.70
C LEU A 135 7.52 0.37 17.88
N LYS A 136 7.06 -0.83 18.23
CA LYS A 136 5.84 -1.42 17.65
C LYS A 136 4.87 -1.85 18.75
N THR A 137 3.57 -1.73 18.48
CA THR A 137 2.50 -2.31 19.31
C THR A 137 2.49 -3.83 19.20
N ALA A 138 1.65 -4.51 19.98
CA ALA A 138 1.45 -5.96 19.86
C ALA A 138 0.88 -6.38 18.50
N PHE A 139 0.26 -5.44 17.77
CA PHE A 139 -0.36 -5.63 16.46
C PHE A 139 0.49 -5.06 15.30
N GLY A 140 1.74 -4.68 15.57
CA GLY A 140 2.68 -4.23 14.54
C GLY A 140 2.55 -2.77 14.11
N ASP A 141 1.66 -1.98 14.71
CA ASP A 141 1.57 -0.53 14.45
C ASP A 141 2.82 0.18 14.98
N SER A 142 3.27 1.20 14.25
CA SER A 142 4.30 2.11 14.77
C SER A 142 3.73 2.92 15.94
N THR A 143 4.53 3.10 16.98
CA THR A 143 4.16 3.90 18.16
C THR A 143 5.35 4.72 18.64
N SER A 144 5.11 5.65 19.57
CA SER A 144 6.12 6.56 20.10
C SER A 144 6.16 6.51 21.63
N GLY A 145 7.34 6.74 22.22
CA GLY A 145 7.52 6.80 23.65
C GLY A 145 8.95 7.17 24.04
N ALA A 146 9.11 7.81 25.19
CA ALA A 146 10.43 8.14 25.72
C ALA A 146 11.21 6.86 26.06
N THR A 147 12.32 6.64 25.37
CA THR A 147 13.15 5.44 25.56
C THR A 147 14.19 5.68 26.64
N THR A 148 14.18 4.85 27.68
CA THR A 148 15.24 4.82 28.70
C THR A 148 16.38 3.94 28.22
N TRP A 149 17.61 4.48 28.25
CA TRP A 149 18.82 3.78 27.86
C TRP A 149 19.72 3.54 29.08
N ILE A 150 20.26 2.32 29.21
CA ILE A 150 21.11 1.92 30.33
C ILE A 150 22.34 1.17 29.80
N SER A 151 23.50 1.43 30.40
CA SER A 151 24.71 0.62 30.22
C SER A 151 25.04 -0.13 31.50
N SER A 152 25.32 -1.43 31.41
CA SER A 152 25.77 -2.22 32.56
C SER A 152 27.17 -1.84 33.06
N ALA A 153 27.97 -1.15 32.22
CA ALA A 153 29.31 -0.70 32.56
C ALA A 153 29.61 0.69 31.97
N PRO A 154 29.12 1.80 32.58
CA PRO A 154 29.31 3.17 32.10
C PRO A 154 30.78 3.63 31.97
N GLY A 155 31.71 2.95 32.65
CA GLY A 155 33.16 3.17 32.48
C GLY A 155 33.73 2.58 31.18
N VAL A 156 33.04 1.61 30.57
CA VAL A 156 33.42 0.95 29.32
C VAL A 156 32.63 1.55 28.15
N VAL A 157 31.30 1.62 28.27
CA VAL A 157 30.40 2.23 27.28
C VAL A 157 29.41 3.14 28.00
N ARG A 158 29.30 4.41 27.58
CA ARG A 158 28.22 5.30 28.00
C ARG A 158 27.12 5.32 26.96
N VAL A 159 25.88 5.46 27.40
CA VAL A 159 24.72 5.66 26.52
C VAL A 159 23.82 6.72 27.14
N ALA A 160 23.48 7.76 26.38
CA ALA A 160 22.54 8.80 26.76
C ALA A 160 21.73 9.20 25.53
N ASP A 161 20.40 9.23 25.63
CA ASP A 161 19.50 9.56 24.52
C ASP A 161 19.82 8.80 23.21
N GLY A 162 20.17 7.52 23.35
CA GLY A 162 20.58 6.66 22.23
C GLY A 162 21.99 6.90 21.69
N LEU A 163 22.72 7.92 22.16
CA LEU A 163 24.12 8.13 21.77
C LEU A 163 25.05 7.21 22.56
N LEU A 164 25.54 6.16 21.90
CA LEU A 164 26.55 5.24 22.43
C LEU A 164 27.94 5.87 22.29
N THR A 165 28.71 5.90 23.38
CA THR A 165 30.11 6.36 23.42
C THR A 165 31.01 5.28 24.02
N ALA A 166 31.98 4.80 23.24
CA ALA A 166 32.99 3.84 23.67
C ALA A 166 34.10 4.54 24.47
N VAL A 167 34.26 4.18 25.75
CA VAL A 167 35.15 4.88 26.70
C VAL A 167 36.44 4.11 26.94
N ALA A 168 36.35 2.83 27.30
CA ALA A 168 37.50 1.99 27.63
C ALA A 168 37.30 0.57 27.12
N THR A 169 38.38 -0.19 26.93
CA THR A 169 38.29 -1.59 26.51
C THR A 169 37.51 -2.43 27.52
N GLY A 170 36.69 -3.35 27.03
CA GLY A 170 35.88 -4.23 27.86
C GLY A 170 34.59 -4.61 27.16
N THR A 171 33.61 -5.10 27.91
CA THR A 171 32.28 -5.39 27.38
C THR A 171 31.20 -4.77 28.26
N ALA A 172 30.18 -4.21 27.65
CA ALA A 172 28.99 -3.71 28.33
C ALA A 172 27.73 -4.28 27.67
N GLU A 173 26.67 -4.41 28.44
CA GLU A 173 25.32 -4.64 27.91
C GLU A 173 24.60 -3.30 27.85
N ILE A 174 24.01 -3.01 26.69
CA ILE A 174 23.22 -1.80 26.43
C ILE A 174 21.75 -2.22 26.37
N SER A 175 20.94 -1.60 27.22
CA SER A 175 19.51 -1.89 27.36
C SER A 175 18.67 -0.68 27.00
N ALA A 176 17.58 -0.90 26.27
CA ALA A 176 16.56 0.10 25.98
C ALA A 176 15.20 -0.37 26.52
N ALA A 177 14.43 0.54 27.11
CA ALA A 177 13.10 0.26 27.65
C ALA A 177 12.10 1.39 27.37
N VAL A 178 10.85 1.01 27.09
CA VAL A 178 9.68 1.90 26.97
C VAL A 178 8.48 1.17 27.57
N GLY A 179 7.96 1.66 28.70
CA GLY A 179 6.88 0.97 29.42
C GLY A 179 7.28 -0.47 29.78
N ARG A 180 6.56 -1.46 29.24
CA ARG A 180 6.87 -2.89 29.45
C ARG A 180 7.83 -3.46 28.41
N ALA A 181 8.00 -2.80 27.27
CA ALA A 181 8.87 -3.27 26.21
C ALA A 181 10.34 -3.04 26.61
N ARG A 182 11.17 -4.06 26.39
CA ARG A 182 12.59 -4.08 26.77
C ARG A 182 13.39 -4.88 25.75
N THR A 183 14.59 -4.41 25.44
CA THR A 183 15.54 -5.13 24.60
C THR A 183 16.95 -4.76 25.03
N SER A 184 17.92 -5.65 24.84
CA SER A 184 19.31 -5.39 25.13
C SER A 184 20.23 -6.06 24.12
N PHE A 185 21.45 -5.55 24.00
CA PHE A 185 22.50 -6.17 23.21
C PHE A 185 23.87 -5.91 23.85
N ARG A 186 24.81 -6.82 23.59
CA ARG A 186 26.18 -6.73 24.11
C ARG A 186 27.08 -5.99 23.13
N VAL A 187 27.93 -5.13 23.67
CA VAL A 187 28.94 -4.38 22.92
C VAL A 187 30.31 -4.65 23.51
N ALA A 188 31.27 -5.03 22.65
CA ALA A 188 32.68 -5.11 23.01
C ALA A 188 33.43 -3.87 22.52
N VAL A 189 34.17 -3.22 23.42
CA VAL A 189 35.06 -2.10 23.10
C VAL A 189 36.47 -2.62 22.92
N LEU A 190 37.01 -2.41 21.72
CA LEU A 190 38.36 -2.79 21.33
C LEU A 190 39.32 -1.58 21.37
N PRO A 191 40.63 -1.80 21.42
CA PRO A 191 41.61 -0.75 21.20
C PRO A 191 41.39 -0.03 19.86
N ALA A 192 41.83 1.22 19.77
CA ALA A 192 41.81 1.96 18.50
C ALA A 192 42.65 1.22 17.44
N PRO A 193 42.19 1.18 16.17
CA PRO A 193 42.98 0.61 15.08
C PRO A 193 44.21 1.49 14.80
N SER A 194 45.23 0.93 14.16
CA SER A 194 46.42 1.68 13.72
C SER A 194 46.30 2.20 12.29
N SER A 195 45.46 1.60 11.46
CA SER A 195 45.22 2.04 10.07
C SER A 195 43.84 1.64 9.57
N LEU A 196 43.28 2.44 8.66
CA LEU A 196 42.01 2.20 7.97
C LEU A 196 42.19 2.23 6.45
N ALA A 197 41.42 1.41 5.74
CA ALA A 197 41.29 1.47 4.28
C ALA A 197 39.82 1.24 3.86
N ILE A 198 39.39 1.90 2.77
CA ILE A 198 38.07 1.66 2.16
C ILE A 198 38.26 0.92 0.83
N THR A 199 37.41 -0.07 0.58
CA THR A 199 37.33 -0.79 -0.70
C THR A 199 35.87 -0.82 -1.17
N PRO A 200 35.57 -0.55 -2.45
CA PRO A 200 36.48 -0.03 -3.48
C PRO A 200 36.94 1.40 -3.16
N ASN A 201 38.12 1.80 -3.64
CA ASN A 201 38.65 3.15 -3.36
C ASN A 201 38.27 4.18 -4.45
N ARG A 202 38.21 3.75 -5.72
CA ARG A 202 37.93 4.63 -6.88
C ARG A 202 36.97 4.02 -7.91
N PRO A 203 35.78 3.53 -7.53
CA PRO A 203 34.83 2.99 -8.50
C PRO A 203 34.27 4.09 -9.42
N THR A 204 33.94 3.71 -10.65
CA THR A 204 33.11 4.50 -11.57
C THR A 204 31.80 3.76 -11.78
N VAL A 205 30.68 4.42 -11.51
CA VAL A 205 29.33 3.84 -11.56
C VAL A 205 28.35 4.78 -12.23
N ARG A 206 27.11 4.34 -12.49
CA ARG A 206 26.05 5.22 -12.98
C ARG A 206 25.23 5.76 -11.81
N GLN A 207 24.55 6.88 -12.05
CA GLN A 207 23.57 7.45 -11.14
C GLN A 207 22.56 6.37 -10.71
N GLY A 208 22.30 6.27 -9.40
CA GLY A 208 21.43 5.26 -8.82
C GLY A 208 22.00 3.84 -8.69
N ASP A 209 23.20 3.54 -9.20
CA ASP A 209 23.86 2.27 -8.87
C ASP A 209 24.24 2.25 -7.38
N VAL A 210 24.05 1.10 -6.72
CA VAL A 210 24.48 0.90 -5.33
C VAL A 210 25.93 0.43 -5.31
N VAL A 211 26.76 1.08 -4.50
CA VAL A 211 28.17 0.77 -4.31
C VAL A 211 28.40 0.29 -2.88
N PRO A 212 28.75 -0.99 -2.66
CA PRO A 212 29.05 -1.51 -1.34
C PRO A 212 30.47 -1.10 -0.93
N PHE A 213 30.60 -0.07 -0.08
CA PHE A 213 31.88 0.27 0.53
C PHE A 213 32.11 -0.54 1.80
N GLN A 214 33.27 -1.20 1.86
CA GLN A 214 33.74 -1.92 3.02
C GLN A 214 34.94 -1.20 3.63
N MET A 215 35.01 -1.16 4.95
CA MET A 215 36.15 -0.62 5.68
C MET A 215 36.97 -1.74 6.30
N VAL A 216 38.27 -1.75 6.02
CA VAL A 216 39.25 -2.64 6.63
C VAL A 216 40.05 -1.85 7.66
N ALA A 217 39.92 -2.23 8.93
CA ALA A 217 40.73 -1.71 10.03
C ALA A 217 41.82 -2.73 10.40
N LYS A 218 43.04 -2.25 10.70
CA LYS A 218 44.13 -3.11 11.17
C LYS A 218 44.65 -2.71 12.55
N ASP A 219 45.10 -3.69 13.31
CA ASP A 219 45.81 -3.48 14.57
C ASP A 219 47.29 -3.11 14.32
N ARG A 220 48.01 -2.77 15.40
CA ARG A 220 49.45 -2.43 15.37
C ARG A 220 50.36 -3.50 14.77
N ASN A 221 49.90 -4.75 14.67
CA ASN A 221 50.63 -5.88 14.08
C ASN A 221 50.22 -6.12 12.62
N GLY A 222 49.38 -5.26 12.04
CA GLY A 222 48.87 -5.37 10.67
C GLY A 222 47.73 -6.37 10.49
N ARG A 223 47.17 -6.94 11.56
CA ARG A 223 46.06 -7.91 11.51
C ARG A 223 44.72 -7.19 11.37
N ALA A 224 43.83 -7.72 10.53
CA ALA A 224 42.50 -7.16 10.35
C ALA A 224 41.66 -7.28 11.63
N ILE A 225 40.88 -6.25 11.93
CA ILE A 225 39.92 -6.23 13.04
C ILE A 225 38.52 -6.37 12.44
N GLU A 226 37.90 -7.52 12.69
CA GLU A 226 36.59 -7.86 12.12
C GLU A 226 35.42 -7.47 13.03
N GLY A 227 34.23 -7.32 12.42
CA GLY A 227 32.97 -7.06 13.10
C GLY A 227 32.80 -5.62 13.62
N LEU A 228 33.63 -4.69 13.12
CA LEU A 228 33.51 -3.26 13.43
C LEU A 228 32.34 -2.63 12.68
N ASN A 229 31.78 -1.56 13.26
CA ASN A 229 30.65 -0.82 12.71
C ASN A 229 31.10 0.61 12.39
N PRO A 230 31.67 0.89 11.22
CA PRO A 230 32.10 2.25 10.85
C PRO A 230 30.90 3.19 10.74
N THR A 231 31.15 4.48 10.95
CA THR A 231 30.19 5.53 10.61
C THR A 231 30.58 6.15 9.27
N TRP A 232 29.60 6.21 8.37
CA TRP A 232 29.80 6.66 7.00
C TRP A 232 29.18 8.04 6.78
N SER A 233 29.82 8.82 5.91
CA SER A 233 29.26 10.05 5.34
C SER A 233 29.78 10.24 3.92
N PHE A 234 29.14 11.12 3.16
CA PHE A 234 29.60 11.48 1.83
C PHE A 234 29.43 12.98 1.55
N SER A 235 30.18 13.49 0.58
CA SER A 235 30.04 14.85 0.04
C SER A 235 30.68 14.97 -1.34
N PRO A 236 30.32 15.95 -2.18
CA PRO A 236 29.14 16.82 -2.09
C PRO A 236 27.86 16.06 -2.54
N GLY A 237 26.76 16.77 -2.78
CA GLY A 237 25.57 16.24 -3.45
C GLY A 237 24.57 15.52 -2.53
N HIS A 238 23.57 14.90 -3.15
CA HIS A 238 22.54 14.10 -2.47
C HIS A 238 22.70 12.63 -2.81
N GLY A 239 22.14 11.80 -1.95
CA GLY A 239 22.29 10.35 -2.00
C GLY A 239 21.97 9.75 -0.65
N GLN A 240 22.30 8.48 -0.50
CA GLN A 240 22.15 7.75 0.74
C GLN A 240 23.37 6.87 0.97
N ILE A 241 23.85 6.82 2.21
CA ILE A 241 24.80 5.82 2.67
C ILE A 241 24.30 5.28 4.02
N GLU A 242 24.07 3.98 4.09
CA GLU A 242 23.64 3.32 5.33
C GLU A 242 24.83 2.79 6.14
N ALA A 243 24.56 2.31 7.35
CA ALA A 243 25.59 1.74 8.23
C ALA A 243 26.29 0.51 7.65
N ASP A 244 25.66 -0.16 6.68
CA ASP A 244 26.22 -1.27 5.92
C ASP A 244 27.25 -0.83 4.86
N GLY A 245 27.44 0.49 4.68
CA GLY A 245 28.37 1.07 3.70
C GLY A 245 27.84 1.10 2.27
N ASN A 246 26.58 0.71 2.04
CA ASN A 246 25.97 0.77 0.72
C ASN A 246 25.61 2.22 0.37
N PHE A 247 26.32 2.76 -0.61
CA PHE A 247 26.16 4.12 -1.11
C PHE A 247 25.35 4.14 -2.41
N VAL A 248 24.44 5.11 -2.53
CA VAL A 248 23.77 5.44 -3.79
C VAL A 248 23.79 6.94 -3.99
N ALA A 249 24.24 7.39 -5.17
CA ALA A 249 24.28 8.79 -5.55
C ALA A 249 23.03 9.19 -6.35
N TYR A 250 22.50 10.38 -6.07
CA TYR A 250 21.35 10.94 -6.78
C TYR A 250 21.75 11.94 -7.88
N GLU A 251 23.01 12.33 -7.98
CA GLU A 251 23.52 13.16 -9.06
C GLU A 251 24.80 12.58 -9.65
N THR A 252 25.14 13.06 -10.85
CA THR A 252 26.40 12.76 -11.51
C THR A 252 27.52 13.64 -10.95
N GLY A 253 28.75 13.15 -10.99
CA GLY A 253 29.91 13.88 -10.51
C GLY A 253 30.80 13.02 -9.62
N GLN A 254 31.72 13.67 -8.92
CA GLN A 254 32.65 13.00 -8.03
C GLN A 254 32.21 13.18 -6.58
N TYR A 255 32.11 12.08 -5.84
CA TYR A 255 31.80 12.07 -4.41
C TYR A 255 32.99 11.54 -3.62
N LEU A 256 33.16 12.08 -2.41
CA LEU A 256 34.06 11.58 -1.38
C LEU A 256 33.23 10.78 -0.38
N ILE A 257 33.62 9.53 -0.15
CA ILE A 257 33.02 8.66 0.85
C ILE A 257 33.96 8.62 2.05
N THR A 258 33.53 9.18 3.17
CA THR A 258 34.31 9.22 4.40
C THR A 258 33.80 8.14 5.34
N GLY A 259 34.70 7.26 5.77
CA GLY A 259 34.41 6.30 6.81
C GLY A 259 35.22 6.60 8.07
N ASN A 260 34.57 6.55 9.23
CA ASN A 260 35.17 6.87 10.53
C ASN A 260 35.09 5.68 11.50
N LEU A 261 36.16 5.48 12.26
CA LEU A 261 36.23 4.54 13.39
C LEU A 261 37.02 5.18 14.53
N GLY A 262 36.30 5.61 15.57
CA GLY A 262 36.91 6.34 16.69
C GLY A 262 37.49 7.67 16.24
N SER A 263 38.78 7.88 16.47
CA SER A 263 39.52 9.08 16.05
C SER A 263 40.14 8.98 14.65
N LEU A 264 40.05 7.82 13.98
CA LEU A 264 40.59 7.63 12.64
C LEU A 264 39.50 7.76 11.58
N SER A 265 39.87 8.36 10.45
CA SER A 265 39.04 8.44 9.27
C SER A 265 39.85 8.07 8.03
N THR A 266 39.16 7.65 6.98
CA THR A 266 39.72 7.39 5.66
C THR A 266 38.68 7.71 4.60
N VAL A 267 39.14 7.96 3.38
CA VAL A 267 38.29 8.47 2.29
C VAL A 267 38.47 7.62 1.05
N ALA A 268 37.35 7.27 0.41
CA ALA A 268 37.29 6.78 -0.96
C ALA A 268 36.67 7.84 -1.87
N THR A 269 36.89 7.73 -3.18
CA THR A 269 36.31 8.62 -4.18
C THR A 269 35.46 7.80 -5.13
N VAL A 270 34.24 8.22 -5.48
CA VAL A 270 33.43 7.57 -6.51
C VAL A 270 33.10 8.56 -7.61
N VAL A 271 33.22 8.11 -8.86
CA VAL A 271 32.81 8.87 -10.04
C VAL A 271 31.46 8.34 -10.52
N VAL A 272 30.48 9.23 -10.59
CA VAL A 272 29.10 8.90 -10.94
C VAL A 272 28.78 9.49 -12.31
N THR A 273 28.43 8.62 -13.24
CA THR A 273 28.08 8.93 -14.64
C THR A 273 26.57 8.93 -14.84
N PRO A 274 26.03 9.60 -15.88
CA PRO A 274 24.60 9.55 -16.17
C PRO A 274 24.10 8.12 -16.45
N ARG A 275 22.87 7.79 -16.02
CA ARG A 275 22.24 6.48 -16.30
C ARG A 275 21.60 6.39 -17.70
N GLU A 276 21.24 7.53 -18.30
CA GLU A 276 20.70 7.66 -19.67
C GLU A 276 19.56 6.68 -20.02
N VAL A 277 18.55 6.56 -19.16
CA VAL A 277 17.45 5.60 -19.35
C VAL A 277 16.27 6.17 -20.15
N ARG A 278 16.25 7.49 -20.40
CA ARG A 278 15.14 8.18 -21.06
C ARG A 278 14.99 7.69 -22.50
N ARG A 279 13.77 7.28 -22.86
CA ARG A 279 13.44 6.76 -24.20
C ARG A 279 12.16 7.40 -24.70
N LYS A 280 12.05 7.57 -26.02
CA LYS A 280 10.80 8.07 -26.61
C LYS A 280 9.73 7.00 -26.51
N ALA A 281 8.49 7.44 -26.25
CA ALA A 281 7.30 6.63 -26.37
C ALA A 281 6.41 7.17 -27.49
N THR A 282 5.71 6.27 -28.17
CA THR A 282 4.76 6.59 -29.24
C THR A 282 3.49 5.79 -29.05
N VAL A 283 2.34 6.43 -29.21
CA VAL A 283 1.05 5.73 -29.28
C VAL A 283 0.96 5.07 -30.66
N VAL A 284 0.88 3.74 -30.68
CA VAL A 284 0.75 2.92 -31.89
C VAL A 284 -0.71 2.82 -32.30
N GLY A 285 -1.61 2.66 -31.34
CA GLY A 285 -3.05 2.59 -31.56
C GLY A 285 -3.82 2.98 -30.31
N GLN A 286 -5.10 3.29 -30.48
CA GLN A 286 -5.98 3.66 -29.39
C GLN A 286 -7.41 3.18 -29.66
N LEU A 287 -8.12 2.82 -28.60
CA LEU A 287 -9.54 2.51 -28.58
C LEU A 287 -10.21 3.44 -27.58
N VAL A 288 -10.70 4.58 -28.08
CA VAL A 288 -11.31 5.63 -27.26
C VAL A 288 -12.71 5.22 -26.79
N ARG A 289 -13.02 5.46 -25.52
CA ARG A 289 -14.35 5.24 -24.92
C ARG A 289 -14.91 6.54 -24.36
N SER A 290 -16.08 6.94 -24.85
CA SER A 290 -16.76 8.19 -24.45
C SER A 290 -18.03 7.99 -23.63
N LYS A 291 -18.56 6.75 -23.60
CA LYS A 291 -19.85 6.44 -22.97
C LYS A 291 -19.73 5.86 -21.57
N LEU A 292 -18.69 5.08 -21.33
CA LEU A 292 -18.42 4.40 -20.07
C LEU A 292 -16.94 4.63 -19.72
N GLU A 293 -16.68 4.89 -18.45
CA GLU A 293 -15.35 4.84 -17.88
C GLU A 293 -14.80 3.40 -17.98
N THR A 294 -13.51 3.26 -18.30
CA THR A 294 -12.86 1.95 -18.40
C THR A 294 -12.05 1.62 -17.16
N SER A 295 -11.85 0.34 -16.93
CA SER A 295 -10.97 -0.21 -15.91
C SER A 295 -10.09 -1.28 -16.56
N GLU A 296 -9.32 -1.98 -15.73
CA GLU A 296 -8.37 -3.05 -16.02
C GLU A 296 -8.32 -3.60 -17.46
N VAL A 297 -7.10 -3.81 -17.95
CA VAL A 297 -6.86 -4.46 -19.23
C VAL A 297 -6.09 -5.75 -19.01
N TRP A 298 -6.54 -6.83 -19.63
CA TRP A 298 -5.80 -8.08 -19.65
C TRP A 298 -5.60 -8.60 -21.07
N LEU A 299 -4.48 -9.26 -21.31
CA LEU A 299 -4.15 -9.80 -22.64
C LEU A 299 -4.26 -11.31 -22.65
N HIS A 300 -4.95 -11.82 -23.67
CA HIS A 300 -4.96 -13.24 -23.93
C HIS A 300 -3.53 -13.77 -24.22
N PRO A 301 -3.18 -15.00 -23.79
CA PRO A 301 -1.86 -15.60 -24.03
C PRO A 301 -1.43 -15.66 -25.51
N ASN A 302 -2.37 -15.73 -26.47
CA ASN A 302 -2.06 -15.66 -27.91
C ASN A 302 -1.54 -14.28 -28.39
N GLY A 303 -1.67 -13.22 -27.60
CA GLY A 303 -1.22 -11.87 -27.93
C GLY A 303 -2.04 -11.13 -29.00
N LYS A 304 -3.23 -11.64 -29.34
CA LYS A 304 -4.12 -11.09 -30.37
C LYS A 304 -5.45 -10.56 -29.82
N VAL A 305 -5.74 -10.80 -28.55
CA VAL A 305 -6.99 -10.36 -27.91
C VAL A 305 -6.67 -9.64 -26.60
N ALA A 306 -7.37 -8.54 -26.36
CA ALA A 306 -7.40 -7.86 -25.08
C ALA A 306 -8.82 -7.85 -24.50
N TYR A 307 -8.93 -7.92 -23.19
CA TYR A 307 -10.17 -7.78 -22.43
C TYR A 307 -10.10 -6.48 -21.65
N LEU A 308 -11.11 -5.61 -21.80
CA LEU A 308 -11.12 -4.27 -21.22
C LEU A 308 -12.38 -4.06 -20.37
N GLY A 309 -12.17 -3.81 -19.07
CA GLY A 309 -13.23 -3.60 -18.09
C GLY A 309 -13.92 -2.25 -18.19
N THR A 310 -15.04 -2.11 -17.47
CA THR A 310 -15.71 -0.84 -17.22
C THR A 310 -15.97 -0.63 -15.73
N THR A 311 -15.97 0.64 -15.30
CA THR A 311 -16.09 1.02 -13.89
C THR A 311 -17.08 2.17 -13.69
N ARG A 312 -17.34 2.56 -12.44
CA ARG A 312 -18.09 3.76 -12.03
C ARG A 312 -19.46 3.89 -12.72
N GLY A 313 -20.19 2.78 -12.76
CA GLY A 313 -21.51 2.68 -13.39
C GLY A 313 -21.50 1.96 -14.73
N GLY A 314 -20.36 1.41 -15.15
CA GLY A 314 -20.24 0.48 -16.27
C GLY A 314 -20.70 -0.94 -15.93
N ASP A 315 -21.09 -1.68 -16.97
CA ASP A 315 -21.70 -3.01 -16.88
C ASP A 315 -21.13 -4.02 -17.88
N ARG A 316 -19.93 -3.74 -18.43
CA ARG A 316 -19.34 -4.51 -19.55
C ARG A 316 -17.89 -4.91 -19.32
N LEU A 317 -17.56 -6.09 -19.83
CA LEU A 317 -16.23 -6.47 -20.26
C LEU A 317 -16.19 -6.50 -21.78
N TYR A 318 -15.37 -5.65 -22.40
CA TYR A 318 -15.18 -5.66 -23.85
C TYR A 318 -14.12 -6.67 -24.27
N THR A 319 -14.38 -7.38 -25.37
CA THR A 319 -13.39 -8.18 -26.07
C THR A 319 -12.88 -7.39 -27.27
N VAL A 320 -11.57 -7.20 -27.33
CA VAL A 320 -10.90 -6.34 -28.30
C VAL A 320 -9.93 -7.17 -29.14
N ASP A 321 -10.12 -7.20 -30.46
CA ASP A 321 -9.12 -7.70 -31.39
C ASP A 321 -7.97 -6.70 -31.50
N ILE A 322 -6.77 -7.16 -31.17
CA ILE A 322 -5.51 -6.42 -31.22
C ILE A 322 -4.49 -7.10 -32.16
N SER A 323 -4.97 -7.95 -33.08
CA SER A 323 -4.12 -8.58 -34.11
C SER A 323 -3.37 -7.54 -34.94
N ASP A 324 -4.00 -6.38 -35.20
CA ASP A 324 -3.34 -5.15 -35.62
C ASP A 324 -3.38 -4.13 -34.45
N PRO A 325 -2.27 -3.95 -33.70
CA PRO A 325 -2.23 -3.02 -32.57
C PRO A 325 -2.38 -1.55 -32.97
N ALA A 326 -2.28 -1.20 -34.26
CA ALA A 326 -2.58 0.16 -34.73
C ALA A 326 -4.09 0.40 -34.88
N LYS A 327 -4.90 -0.66 -34.91
CA LYS A 327 -6.35 -0.61 -35.12
C LYS A 327 -7.08 -1.56 -34.17
N PRO A 328 -7.00 -1.34 -32.84
CA PRO A 328 -7.75 -2.13 -31.88
C PRO A 328 -9.27 -1.98 -32.13
N THR A 329 -10.00 -3.10 -32.18
CA THR A 329 -11.45 -3.09 -32.46
C THR A 329 -12.22 -3.95 -31.47
N ILE A 330 -13.35 -3.44 -30.99
CA ILE A 330 -14.26 -4.23 -30.15
C ILE A 330 -15.00 -5.22 -31.06
N VAL A 331 -14.89 -6.50 -30.75
CA VAL A 331 -15.54 -7.59 -31.50
C VAL A 331 -16.69 -8.21 -30.73
N ASP A 332 -16.67 -8.12 -29.40
CA ASP A 332 -17.71 -8.67 -28.52
C ASP A 332 -17.72 -7.96 -27.16
N SER A 333 -18.72 -8.25 -26.34
CA SER A 333 -18.75 -7.87 -24.92
C SER A 333 -19.60 -8.83 -24.09
N ILE A 334 -19.15 -9.12 -22.87
CA ILE A 334 -20.03 -9.66 -21.83
C ILE A 334 -20.66 -8.48 -21.11
N GLN A 335 -21.99 -8.44 -21.06
CA GLN A 335 -22.76 -7.51 -20.22
C GLN A 335 -23.33 -8.27 -19.01
N ASP A 336 -23.12 -7.77 -17.79
CA ASP A 336 -23.56 -8.41 -16.54
C ASP A 336 -24.10 -7.35 -15.55
N ASP A 337 -24.81 -7.77 -14.51
CA ASP A 337 -25.35 -6.87 -13.46
C ASP A 337 -24.22 -6.42 -12.53
N MET A 338 -23.51 -5.37 -12.94
CA MET A 338 -22.41 -4.78 -12.20
C MET A 338 -22.36 -3.26 -12.38
N ARG A 339 -21.61 -2.60 -11.50
CA ARG A 339 -21.28 -1.16 -11.61
C ARG A 339 -19.78 -0.94 -11.77
N THR A 340 -19.00 -1.90 -11.31
CA THR A 340 -17.55 -1.87 -11.38
C THR A 340 -17.02 -3.28 -11.62
N LEU A 341 -16.14 -3.37 -12.62
CA LEU A 341 -15.22 -4.48 -12.83
C LEU A 341 -13.83 -3.93 -12.49
N ASN A 342 -13.21 -4.43 -11.44
CA ASN A 342 -11.91 -3.93 -10.96
C ASN A 342 -10.74 -4.74 -11.51
N ASP A 343 -10.96 -6.03 -11.78
CA ASP A 343 -9.89 -6.95 -12.17
C ASP A 343 -10.36 -8.01 -13.17
N VAL A 344 -9.48 -8.43 -14.06
CA VAL A 344 -9.72 -9.45 -15.08
C VAL A 344 -8.43 -10.21 -15.39
N MET A 345 -8.51 -11.53 -15.41
CA MET A 345 -7.34 -12.38 -15.67
C MET A 345 -7.74 -13.68 -16.37
N THR A 346 -6.84 -14.20 -17.20
CA THR A 346 -6.99 -15.53 -17.80
C THR A 346 -6.14 -16.57 -17.09
N THR A 347 -6.51 -17.85 -17.20
CA THR A 347 -5.55 -18.92 -16.97
C THR A 347 -4.34 -18.79 -17.90
N ALA A 348 -3.18 -19.30 -17.48
CA ALA A 348 -1.95 -19.21 -18.27
C ALA A 348 -2.05 -19.91 -19.64
N ASP A 349 -2.89 -20.96 -19.74
CA ASP A 349 -3.18 -21.65 -21.01
C ASP A 349 -4.22 -20.93 -21.87
N GLY A 350 -4.82 -19.85 -21.38
CA GLY A 350 -5.76 -19.00 -22.11
C GLY A 350 -7.15 -19.59 -22.28
N LYS A 351 -7.52 -20.65 -21.56
CA LYS A 351 -8.83 -21.32 -21.75
C LYS A 351 -9.95 -20.75 -20.89
N VAL A 352 -9.63 -20.14 -19.76
CA VAL A 352 -10.61 -19.61 -18.82
C VAL A 352 -10.29 -18.14 -18.56
N LEU A 353 -11.34 -17.32 -18.54
CA LEU A 353 -11.33 -15.91 -18.18
C LEU A 353 -12.12 -15.74 -16.88
N VAL A 354 -11.56 -14.99 -15.94
CA VAL A 354 -12.20 -14.62 -14.69
C VAL A 354 -12.20 -13.10 -14.59
N PHE A 355 -13.32 -12.50 -14.21
CA PHE A 355 -13.38 -11.08 -13.89
C PHE A 355 -14.24 -10.81 -12.66
N THR A 356 -13.93 -9.72 -11.97
CA THR A 356 -14.61 -9.33 -10.73
C THR A 356 -15.93 -8.60 -10.99
N ARG A 357 -16.86 -8.74 -10.05
CA ARG A 357 -18.19 -8.12 -10.10
C ARG A 357 -18.51 -7.41 -8.80
N GLU A 358 -18.62 -6.08 -8.88
CA GLU A 358 -19.05 -5.22 -7.78
C GLU A 358 -20.27 -4.35 -8.13
N GLY A 359 -21.05 -4.01 -7.09
CA GLY A 359 -22.20 -3.13 -7.20
C GLY A 359 -23.43 -3.75 -7.87
N ALA A 360 -23.53 -5.08 -7.93
CA ALA A 360 -24.68 -5.78 -8.50
C ALA A 360 -25.99 -5.36 -7.81
N SER A 361 -27.03 -5.08 -8.60
CA SER A 361 -28.32 -4.58 -8.10
C SER A 361 -29.02 -5.55 -7.14
N ASN A 362 -28.81 -6.85 -7.36
CA ASN A 362 -29.34 -7.96 -6.56
C ASN A 362 -28.40 -8.41 -5.43
N ARG A 363 -27.27 -7.71 -5.21
CA ARG A 363 -26.19 -8.05 -4.27
C ARG A 363 -25.50 -9.39 -4.50
N LYS A 364 -25.70 -10.02 -5.66
CA LYS A 364 -24.91 -11.16 -6.10
C LYS A 364 -23.59 -10.65 -6.66
N ASN A 365 -22.74 -10.05 -5.83
CA ASN A 365 -21.37 -9.73 -6.21
C ASN A 365 -20.53 -11.01 -6.30
N GLY A 366 -19.26 -10.91 -6.69
CA GLY A 366 -18.37 -12.07 -6.77
C GLY A 366 -17.46 -12.05 -7.99
N ILE A 367 -17.26 -13.22 -8.58
CA ILE A 367 -16.54 -13.38 -9.85
C ILE A 367 -17.44 -14.03 -10.91
N VAL A 368 -17.18 -13.67 -12.16
CA VAL A 368 -17.76 -14.31 -13.33
C VAL A 368 -16.68 -15.12 -14.03
N ILE A 369 -17.02 -16.35 -14.43
CA ILE A 369 -16.10 -17.28 -15.11
C ILE A 369 -16.62 -17.53 -16.52
N ALA A 370 -15.75 -17.38 -17.51
CA ALA A 370 -16.05 -17.60 -18.91
C ALA A 370 -15.00 -18.53 -19.57
N THR A 371 -15.45 -19.34 -20.52
CA THR A 371 -14.56 -20.13 -21.39
C THR A 371 -14.10 -19.30 -22.58
N LEU A 372 -12.89 -19.60 -23.05
CA LEU A 372 -12.21 -18.95 -24.17
C LEU A 372 -11.88 -19.92 -25.31
N ASP A 373 -12.76 -20.91 -25.55
CA ASP A 373 -12.67 -21.80 -26.72
C ASP A 373 -12.54 -20.99 -28.02
N ASP A 374 -13.27 -19.88 -28.09
CA ASP A 374 -13.01 -18.77 -29.00
C ASP A 374 -12.67 -17.52 -28.18
N PRO A 375 -11.41 -17.07 -28.16
CA PRO A 375 -11.00 -15.95 -27.32
C PRO A 375 -11.60 -14.61 -27.78
N LEU A 376 -12.08 -14.49 -29.03
CA LEU A 376 -12.80 -13.31 -29.52
C LEU A 376 -14.27 -13.28 -29.06
N HIS A 377 -14.80 -14.43 -28.64
CA HIS A 377 -16.19 -14.60 -28.20
C HIS A 377 -16.29 -15.35 -26.85
N PRO A 378 -15.82 -14.74 -25.74
CA PRO A 378 -15.89 -15.37 -24.41
C PRO A 378 -17.32 -15.74 -24.02
N LYS A 379 -17.49 -16.95 -23.48
CA LYS A 379 -18.81 -17.45 -23.05
C LYS A 379 -18.83 -17.66 -21.56
N LYS A 380 -19.70 -16.92 -20.86
CA LYS A 380 -19.96 -17.12 -19.44
C LYS A 380 -20.43 -18.56 -19.18
N VAL A 381 -19.80 -19.24 -18.23
CA VAL A 381 -20.14 -20.61 -17.81
C VAL A 381 -20.54 -20.73 -16.35
N ALA A 382 -20.05 -19.83 -15.48
CA ALA A 382 -20.40 -19.84 -14.07
C ALA A 382 -20.28 -18.46 -13.42
N ASP A 383 -20.87 -18.36 -12.23
CA ASP A 383 -20.66 -17.31 -11.25
C ASP A 383 -20.20 -17.95 -9.94
N PHE A 384 -19.37 -17.25 -9.17
CA PHE A 384 -19.16 -17.56 -7.75
C PHE A 384 -19.56 -16.35 -6.92
N THR A 385 -20.58 -16.51 -6.07
CA THR A 385 -21.19 -15.42 -5.28
C THR A 385 -21.36 -15.75 -3.80
N ASP A 386 -20.91 -16.94 -3.38
CA ASP A 386 -21.09 -17.41 -2.01
C ASP A 386 -20.20 -16.61 -1.04
N GLY A 387 -20.80 -16.05 0.02
CA GLY A 387 -20.08 -15.32 1.07
C GLY A 387 -19.47 -13.95 0.69
N VAL A 388 -19.63 -13.49 -0.55
CA VAL A 388 -18.98 -12.28 -1.11
C VAL A 388 -19.96 -11.16 -1.48
N THR A 389 -21.08 -11.06 -0.75
CA THR A 389 -22.18 -10.15 -1.10
C THR A 389 -21.80 -8.66 -1.09
N ALA A 390 -20.71 -8.28 -0.41
CA ALA A 390 -20.27 -6.89 -0.33
C ALA A 390 -19.52 -6.43 -1.59
N GLY A 391 -18.89 -7.35 -2.33
CA GLY A 391 -17.98 -7.03 -3.42
C GLY A 391 -16.77 -7.96 -3.45
N VAL A 392 -16.13 -8.01 -4.62
CA VAL A 392 -14.82 -8.61 -4.83
C VAL A 392 -14.02 -7.61 -5.64
N HIS A 393 -13.01 -7.01 -5.02
CA HIS A 393 -12.15 -6.04 -5.67
C HIS A 393 -11.15 -6.65 -6.64
N SER A 394 -10.35 -7.61 -6.18
CA SER A 394 -9.33 -8.27 -7.01
C SER A 394 -9.52 -9.77 -7.03
N ALA A 395 -9.14 -10.38 -8.14
CA ALA A 395 -9.14 -11.81 -8.34
C ALA A 395 -7.90 -12.24 -9.12
N PHE A 396 -7.03 -13.01 -8.47
CA PHE A 396 -5.82 -13.52 -9.10
C PHE A 396 -5.97 -15.00 -9.45
N VAL A 397 -5.80 -15.32 -10.73
CA VAL A 397 -5.86 -16.69 -11.25
C VAL A 397 -4.47 -17.31 -11.21
N TYR A 398 -4.29 -18.39 -10.43
CA TYR A 398 -3.02 -19.11 -10.33
C TYR A 398 -3.22 -20.59 -10.55
N THR A 399 -2.38 -21.19 -11.40
CA THR A 399 -2.36 -22.63 -11.67
C THR A 399 -1.11 -23.22 -11.08
N ASP A 400 -1.28 -23.99 -10.01
CA ASP A 400 -0.21 -24.72 -9.38
C ASP A 400 -0.06 -26.11 -10.04
N PRO A 401 1.16 -26.58 -10.35
CA PRO A 401 1.35 -27.91 -10.92
C PRO A 401 0.82 -29.06 -10.06
N LYS A 402 0.79 -28.88 -8.73
CA LYS A 402 0.35 -29.89 -7.76
C LYS A 402 -1.13 -29.75 -7.41
N TYR A 403 -1.62 -28.53 -7.27
CA TYR A 403 -2.98 -28.28 -6.78
C TYR A 403 -3.98 -27.88 -7.88
N GLY A 404 -3.52 -27.59 -9.09
CA GLY A 404 -4.38 -27.15 -10.19
C GLY A 404 -4.74 -25.67 -10.10
N SER A 405 -5.79 -25.27 -10.82
CA SER A 405 -6.18 -23.87 -11.01
C SER A 405 -7.10 -23.37 -9.90
N HIS A 406 -6.71 -22.25 -9.30
CA HIS A 406 -7.47 -21.55 -8.26
C HIS A 406 -7.59 -20.06 -8.58
N VAL A 407 -8.65 -19.45 -8.06
CA VAL A 407 -8.81 -17.99 -7.99
C VAL A 407 -8.68 -17.58 -6.53
N PHE A 408 -7.76 -16.67 -6.25
CA PHE A 408 -7.62 -16.01 -4.97
C PHE A 408 -8.34 -14.67 -5.04
N LEU A 409 -9.37 -14.48 -4.23
CA LEU A 409 -10.27 -13.33 -4.33
C LEU A 409 -10.37 -12.56 -3.02
N THR A 410 -10.48 -11.24 -3.14
CA THR A 410 -10.74 -10.35 -2.02
C THR A 410 -12.21 -10.43 -1.61
N ASN A 411 -12.47 -10.22 -0.32
CA ASN A 411 -13.83 -10.14 0.21
C ASN A 411 -14.04 -8.81 0.93
N ASP A 412 -14.64 -7.85 0.23
CA ASP A 412 -14.81 -6.46 0.69
C ASP A 412 -15.61 -6.33 1.99
N GLY A 413 -16.44 -7.33 2.29
CA GLY A 413 -17.30 -7.32 3.48
C GLY A 413 -16.64 -7.86 4.74
N THR A 414 -15.56 -8.62 4.58
CA THR A 414 -14.91 -9.33 5.70
C THR A 414 -13.42 -9.07 5.80
N GLY A 415 -12.79 -8.53 4.76
CA GLY A 415 -11.33 -8.43 4.63
C GLY A 415 -10.63 -9.79 4.47
N ALA A 416 -11.38 -10.87 4.23
CA ALA A 416 -10.80 -12.19 4.02
C ALA A 416 -10.25 -12.38 2.61
N ILE A 417 -9.32 -13.32 2.47
CA ILE A 417 -8.98 -13.93 1.19
C ILE A 417 -9.78 -15.21 1.08
N ASP A 418 -10.59 -15.30 0.03
CA ASP A 418 -11.26 -16.53 -0.33
C ASP A 418 -10.50 -17.21 -1.47
N VAL A 419 -10.40 -18.55 -1.41
CA VAL A 419 -9.75 -19.36 -2.44
C VAL A 419 -10.83 -20.19 -3.11
N VAL A 420 -10.94 -20.10 -4.43
CA VAL A 420 -11.94 -20.82 -5.23
C VAL A 420 -11.22 -21.77 -6.18
N ASP A 421 -11.52 -23.05 -6.08
CA ASP A 421 -11.09 -24.08 -7.02
C ASP A 421 -11.90 -23.93 -8.32
N ILE A 422 -11.18 -23.81 -9.45
CA ILE A 422 -11.73 -23.66 -10.80
C ILE A 422 -11.22 -24.74 -11.76
N ASN A 423 -10.79 -25.90 -11.24
CA ASN A 423 -10.39 -27.04 -12.07
C ASN A 423 -11.55 -27.58 -12.92
N ASP A 424 -12.79 -27.36 -12.47
CA ASP A 424 -14.00 -27.40 -13.29
C ASP A 424 -14.61 -25.98 -13.33
N PRO A 425 -14.36 -25.18 -14.39
CA PRO A 425 -14.79 -23.79 -14.44
C PRO A 425 -16.31 -23.60 -14.50
N ALA A 426 -17.08 -24.65 -14.85
CA ALA A 426 -18.53 -24.61 -14.81
C ALA A 426 -19.10 -24.84 -13.39
N HIS A 427 -18.29 -25.38 -12.47
CA HIS A 427 -18.69 -25.70 -11.10
C HIS A 427 -17.64 -25.21 -10.08
N PRO A 428 -17.39 -23.88 -10.00
CA PRO A 428 -16.43 -23.33 -9.07
C PRO A 428 -16.86 -23.58 -7.62
N LYS A 429 -15.88 -23.87 -6.74
CA LYS A 429 -16.15 -24.15 -5.32
C LYS A 429 -15.14 -23.47 -4.40
N ARG A 430 -15.61 -22.99 -3.26
CA ARG A 430 -14.73 -22.44 -2.21
C ARG A 430 -13.85 -23.55 -1.65
N ALA A 431 -12.54 -23.38 -1.75
CA ALA A 431 -11.51 -24.28 -1.24
C ALA A 431 -11.02 -23.86 0.17
N ALA A 432 -10.90 -22.56 0.41
CA ALA A 432 -10.49 -22.01 1.71
C ALA A 432 -10.98 -20.57 1.91
N THR A 433 -10.92 -20.14 3.17
CA THR A 433 -11.01 -18.74 3.57
C THR A 433 -9.90 -18.47 4.56
N TRP A 434 -9.06 -17.49 4.27
CA TRP A 434 -8.02 -17.02 5.17
C TRP A 434 -8.34 -15.61 5.67
N ARG A 435 -8.10 -15.38 6.97
CA ARG A 435 -8.29 -14.08 7.61
C ARG A 435 -7.20 -13.85 8.66
N THR A 436 -6.99 -12.59 8.99
CA THR A 436 -6.20 -12.21 10.17
C THR A 436 -7.01 -12.31 11.46
N ASP A 437 -6.34 -12.22 12.61
CA ASP A 437 -6.97 -12.23 13.94
C ASP A 437 -7.76 -10.94 14.28
N THR A 438 -7.69 -9.92 13.42
CA THR A 438 -8.48 -8.68 13.60
C THR A 438 -9.98 -8.95 13.41
N PRO A 439 -10.85 -8.49 14.33
CA PRO A 439 -12.30 -8.65 14.19
C PRO A 439 -12.85 -8.00 12.92
N ILE A 440 -13.88 -8.62 12.31
CA ILE A 440 -14.51 -8.13 11.06
C ILE A 440 -15.13 -6.74 11.28
N GLU A 441 -15.66 -6.49 12.48
CA GLU A 441 -16.30 -5.24 12.88
C GLU A 441 -15.33 -4.05 12.87
N ALA A 442 -14.02 -4.31 12.81
CA ALA A 442 -13.00 -3.28 12.76
C ALA A 442 -12.74 -2.75 11.33
N GLY A 443 -13.46 -3.24 10.31
CA GLY A 443 -13.54 -2.62 8.98
C GLY A 443 -12.28 -2.82 8.11
N ARG A 444 -11.60 -3.95 8.24
CA ARG A 444 -10.38 -4.26 7.47
C ARG A 444 -10.71 -4.51 5.98
N TYR A 445 -9.81 -4.07 5.09
CA TYR A 445 -9.98 -4.21 3.64
C TYR A 445 -8.69 -4.75 2.99
N ILE A 446 -8.85 -5.71 2.07
CA ILE A 446 -7.81 -6.20 1.16
C ILE A 446 -8.18 -5.73 -0.24
N HIS A 447 -7.20 -5.16 -0.95
CA HIS A 447 -7.41 -4.50 -2.24
C HIS A 447 -7.02 -5.40 -3.41
N ASP A 448 -5.71 -5.64 -3.57
CA ASP A 448 -5.17 -6.50 -4.63
C ASP A 448 -4.47 -7.74 -4.09
N ILE A 449 -4.35 -8.72 -4.98
CA ILE A 449 -3.67 -9.98 -4.76
C ILE A 449 -2.69 -10.23 -5.92
N ASP A 450 -1.46 -10.63 -5.60
CA ASP A 450 -0.53 -11.26 -6.55
C ASP A 450 -0.14 -12.65 -6.01
N VAL A 451 0.00 -13.64 -6.90
CA VAL A 451 0.46 -14.98 -6.53
C VAL A 451 1.60 -15.41 -7.44
N GLN A 452 2.77 -15.65 -6.85
CA GLN A 452 3.97 -16.11 -7.55
C GLN A 452 4.61 -17.27 -6.78
N ASP A 453 4.98 -18.33 -7.48
CA ASP A 453 5.71 -19.48 -6.93
C ASP A 453 5.06 -20.09 -5.66
N GLY A 454 3.72 -20.11 -5.62
CA GLY A 454 2.94 -20.61 -4.49
C GLY A 454 2.95 -19.71 -3.25
N LEU A 455 3.42 -18.46 -3.37
CA LEU A 455 3.30 -17.41 -2.36
C LEU A 455 2.28 -16.36 -2.82
N LEU A 456 1.35 -16.03 -1.94
CA LEU A 456 0.40 -14.94 -2.14
C LEU A 456 0.91 -13.67 -1.46
N TYR A 457 0.82 -12.56 -2.18
CA TYR A 457 1.15 -11.20 -1.74
C TYR A 457 -0.14 -10.37 -1.72
N GLY A 458 -0.71 -10.18 -0.54
CA GLY A 458 -1.97 -9.47 -0.34
C GLY A 458 -1.74 -8.02 0.09
N SER A 459 -2.40 -7.09 -0.60
CA SER A 459 -2.38 -5.66 -0.32
C SER A 459 -3.49 -5.28 0.65
N TYR A 460 -3.17 -5.22 1.93
CA TYR A 460 -4.12 -4.93 2.99
C TYR A 460 -3.99 -3.48 3.47
N TRP A 461 -4.52 -2.50 2.75
CA TRP A 461 -4.70 -1.10 3.21
C TRP A 461 -3.83 -0.67 4.40
N ASN A 462 -4.41 -0.61 5.61
CA ASN A 462 -3.72 -0.17 6.82
C ASN A 462 -2.79 -1.23 7.46
N ASP A 463 -2.95 -2.48 7.08
CA ASP A 463 -2.12 -3.60 7.54
C ASP A 463 -0.93 -3.88 6.62
N GLY A 464 -0.77 -3.14 5.53
CA GLY A 464 0.39 -3.24 4.67
C GLY A 464 0.37 -4.47 3.76
N LEU A 465 1.56 -4.99 3.48
CA LEU A 465 1.74 -6.23 2.71
C LEU A 465 1.65 -7.44 3.64
N ILE A 466 0.82 -8.42 3.30
CA ILE A 466 0.79 -9.74 3.93
C ILE A 466 1.21 -10.80 2.94
N ILE A 467 2.07 -11.72 3.40
CA ILE A 467 2.57 -12.83 2.58
C ILE A 467 2.06 -14.14 3.15
N LEU A 468 1.42 -14.94 2.31
CA LEU A 468 0.92 -16.28 2.66
C LEU A 468 1.62 -17.34 1.82
N ASP A 469 1.84 -18.49 2.43
CA ASP A 469 2.15 -19.74 1.73
C ASP A 469 0.83 -20.38 1.30
N VAL A 470 0.63 -20.49 -0.01
CA VAL A 470 -0.56 -21.10 -0.62
C VAL A 470 -0.17 -22.29 -1.50
N GLY A 471 1.06 -22.80 -1.37
CA GLY A 471 1.55 -23.92 -2.18
C GLY A 471 3.08 -23.98 -2.33
N ASN A 472 3.80 -22.95 -1.88
CA ASN A 472 5.27 -22.90 -1.89
C ASN A 472 5.90 -23.93 -0.93
N GLY A 473 5.27 -24.15 0.23
CA GLY A 473 5.67 -25.16 1.21
C GLY A 473 6.58 -24.66 2.34
N ILE A 474 7.02 -23.39 2.32
CA ILE A 474 7.86 -22.79 3.39
C ILE A 474 7.19 -22.82 4.78
N LYS A 475 5.85 -22.81 4.83
CA LYS A 475 5.04 -22.98 6.04
C LYS A 475 4.09 -24.17 5.95
N GLY A 476 4.23 -25.01 4.92
CA GLY A 476 3.30 -26.11 4.63
C GLY A 476 1.93 -25.67 4.12
N GLY A 477 1.85 -24.46 3.56
CA GLY A 477 0.62 -23.91 3.01
C GLY A 477 0.17 -24.59 1.73
N THR A 478 -1.15 -24.56 1.50
CA THR A 478 -1.82 -25.08 0.29
C THR A 478 -2.98 -24.16 -0.07
N PRO A 479 -3.57 -24.25 -1.27
CA PRO A 479 -4.75 -23.45 -1.60
C PRO A 479 -5.95 -23.74 -0.68
N THR A 480 -6.06 -24.97 -0.15
CA THR A 480 -7.08 -25.39 0.82
C THR A 480 -6.74 -25.05 2.27
N ASN A 481 -5.50 -24.65 2.55
CA ASN A 481 -5.05 -24.26 3.89
C ASN A 481 -3.91 -23.22 3.80
N PRO A 482 -4.22 -21.97 3.43
CA PRO A 482 -3.23 -20.89 3.37
C PRO A 482 -2.56 -20.67 4.74
N GLN A 483 -1.25 -20.43 4.76
CA GLN A 483 -0.48 -20.23 6.00
C GLN A 483 0.23 -18.87 6.01
N PHE A 484 0.17 -18.16 7.13
CA PHE A 484 0.85 -16.88 7.28
C PHE A 484 2.38 -17.02 7.26
N VAL A 485 3.06 -16.22 6.43
CA VAL A 485 4.54 -16.19 6.36
C VAL A 485 5.08 -14.97 7.10
N SER A 486 4.65 -13.77 6.70
CA SER A 486 5.14 -12.50 7.25
C SER A 486 4.21 -11.34 6.90
N GLN A 487 4.47 -10.18 7.52
CA GLN A 487 3.79 -8.92 7.23
C GLN A 487 4.81 -7.78 7.19
N PHE A 488 4.64 -6.86 6.25
CA PHE A 488 5.30 -5.55 6.25
C PHE A 488 4.28 -4.44 6.50
N LYS A 489 4.29 -3.90 7.73
CA LYS A 489 3.37 -2.82 8.17
C LYS A 489 4.15 -1.55 8.51
N TYR A 490 3.70 -0.42 7.96
CA TYR A 490 4.35 0.89 8.02
C TYR A 490 3.37 1.99 8.46
N ASP A 491 3.92 3.15 8.81
CA ASP A 491 3.16 4.26 9.38
C ASP A 491 2.53 5.13 8.29
N LEU A 492 1.34 4.71 7.83
CA LEU A 492 0.55 5.43 6.83
C LEU A 492 0.12 6.85 7.27
N PRO A 493 -0.35 7.08 8.51
CA PRO A 493 -0.63 8.45 8.99
C PRO A 493 0.57 9.39 8.85
N SER A 494 1.76 8.93 9.24
CA SER A 494 2.97 9.75 9.11
C SER A 494 3.38 9.95 7.64
N LEU A 495 3.22 8.91 6.80
CA LEU A 495 3.60 8.97 5.39
C LEU A 495 2.72 9.93 4.58
N TYR A 496 1.41 9.99 4.88
CA TYR A 496 0.42 10.76 4.10
C TYR A 496 -0.20 11.94 4.84
N ARG A 497 0.53 12.50 5.81
CA ARG A 497 0.09 13.67 6.59
C ARG A 497 -0.31 14.86 5.71
N ASP A 498 0.42 15.11 4.62
CA ASP A 498 0.12 16.25 3.73
C ASP A 498 -1.15 16.01 2.89
N ALA A 499 -1.40 14.76 2.51
CA ALA A 499 -2.63 14.36 1.85
C ALA A 499 -3.83 14.48 2.81
N GLU A 500 -3.66 14.20 4.10
CA GLU A 500 -4.68 14.44 5.13
C GLU A 500 -5.04 15.91 5.26
N ILE A 501 -4.01 16.78 5.33
CA ILE A 501 -4.20 18.23 5.48
C ILE A 501 -4.96 18.79 4.27
N THR A 502 -4.68 18.27 3.08
CA THR A 502 -5.29 18.74 1.83
C THR A 502 -6.68 18.13 1.59
N GLY A 503 -6.80 16.82 1.77
CA GLY A 503 -7.99 16.02 1.46
C GLY A 503 -9.04 15.99 2.55
N GLY A 504 -8.75 16.57 3.72
CA GLY A 504 -9.64 16.60 4.87
C GLY A 504 -9.70 15.28 5.62
N THR A 505 -10.51 15.26 6.68
CA THR A 505 -10.65 14.08 7.54
C THR A 505 -11.43 12.97 6.85
N GLY A 506 -11.00 11.72 7.07
CA GLY A 506 -11.54 10.56 6.36
C GLY A 506 -11.01 10.37 4.94
N TYR A 507 -9.87 11.00 4.60
CA TYR A 507 -9.14 10.67 3.38
C TYR A 507 -8.77 9.18 3.34
N ILE A 508 -8.84 8.63 2.14
CA ILE A 508 -8.55 7.27 1.80
C ILE A 508 -7.02 7.12 1.70
N ARG A 509 -6.44 6.13 2.37
CA ARG A 509 -5.04 5.72 2.20
C ARG A 509 -4.83 4.24 2.49
N GLY A 510 -4.00 3.56 1.72
CA GLY A 510 -3.53 2.23 2.09
C GLY A 510 -2.79 1.51 0.98
N THR A 511 -2.16 0.39 1.32
CA THR A 511 -1.56 -0.52 0.34
C THR A 511 -2.63 -1.02 -0.61
N HIS A 512 -2.44 -0.71 -1.89
CA HIS A 512 -3.36 -0.94 -2.98
C HIS A 512 -2.93 -2.14 -3.82
N THR A 513 -1.73 -2.07 -4.39
CA THR A 513 -1.19 -3.12 -5.25
C THR A 513 0.08 -3.73 -4.66
N ALA A 514 0.33 -5.00 -5.00
CA ALA A 514 1.57 -5.69 -4.70
C ALA A 514 1.97 -6.52 -5.92
N TRP A 515 3.23 -6.41 -6.34
CA TRP A 515 3.76 -7.16 -7.48
C TRP A 515 5.13 -7.73 -7.17
N ARG A 516 5.24 -9.05 -7.18
CA ARG A 516 6.48 -9.75 -6.89
C ARG A 516 7.36 -9.87 -8.13
N HIS A 517 8.64 -9.48 -7.99
CA HIS A 517 9.65 -9.65 -9.04
C HIS A 517 11.05 -9.87 -8.46
N LYS A 518 11.71 -10.97 -8.85
CA LYS A 518 13.07 -11.38 -8.40
C LYS A 518 13.24 -11.52 -6.89
N ASN A 519 13.68 -10.49 -6.17
CA ASN A 519 13.78 -10.46 -4.69
C ASN A 519 13.01 -9.27 -4.10
N TYR A 520 12.22 -8.59 -4.92
CA TYR A 520 11.47 -7.42 -4.52
C TYR A 520 9.96 -7.66 -4.64
N VAL A 521 9.21 -7.09 -3.70
CA VAL A 521 7.79 -6.82 -3.88
C VAL A 521 7.64 -5.32 -4.06
N PHE A 522 7.08 -4.91 -5.20
CA PHE A 522 6.71 -3.54 -5.44
C PHE A 522 5.30 -3.33 -4.91
N ILE A 523 5.14 -2.46 -3.92
CA ILE A 523 3.82 -2.08 -3.41
C ILE A 523 3.52 -0.64 -3.80
N ALA A 524 2.29 -0.36 -4.19
CA ALA A 524 1.81 1.02 -4.35
C ALA A 524 0.69 1.30 -3.36
N ASP A 525 0.63 2.53 -2.91
CA ASP A 525 -0.45 3.01 -2.06
C ASP A 525 -1.47 3.77 -2.89
N GLU A 526 -2.75 3.52 -2.65
CA GLU A 526 -3.83 4.35 -3.16
C GLU A 526 -4.26 5.34 -2.10
N VAL A 527 -4.21 6.63 -2.45
CA VAL A 527 -4.49 7.71 -1.50
C VAL A 527 -5.31 8.82 -2.17
N PHE A 528 -6.40 9.21 -1.54
CA PHE A 528 -7.27 10.29 -2.01
C PHE A 528 -7.94 11.06 -0.88
N GLY A 529 -8.09 12.36 -1.04
CA GLY A 529 -9.02 13.15 -0.23
C GLY A 529 -10.47 12.71 -0.44
N PHE A 530 -11.30 12.84 0.61
CA PHE A 530 -12.70 12.41 0.55
C PHE A 530 -13.49 13.15 -0.54
N GLU A 531 -13.26 14.46 -0.69
CA GLU A 531 -13.91 15.27 -1.73
C GLU A 531 -13.33 15.00 -3.14
N GLU A 532 -12.02 14.72 -3.23
CA GLU A 532 -11.36 14.42 -4.49
C GLU A 532 -11.89 13.13 -5.12
N LEU A 533 -12.18 12.09 -4.32
CA LEU A 533 -12.80 10.85 -4.81
C LEU A 533 -14.16 11.07 -5.47
N GLN A 534 -14.92 12.05 -4.98
CA GLN A 534 -16.22 12.39 -5.53
C GLN A 534 -16.09 13.29 -6.77
N SER A 535 -14.91 13.89 -6.98
CA SER A 535 -14.64 14.74 -8.12
C SER A 535 -14.20 13.91 -9.33
N LYS A 536 -14.81 14.20 -10.47
CA LYS A 536 -14.41 13.68 -11.78
C LYS A 536 -12.97 14.06 -12.17
N THR A 537 -12.42 15.10 -11.53
CA THR A 537 -11.04 15.60 -11.75
C THR A 537 -10.22 15.54 -10.47
N GLY A 538 -10.62 14.69 -9.53
CA GLY A 538 -9.91 14.48 -8.27
C GLY A 538 -8.45 14.11 -8.48
N ARG A 539 -7.59 14.64 -7.61
CA ARG A 539 -6.18 14.30 -7.59
C ARG A 539 -5.99 13.04 -6.73
N ALA A 540 -5.29 12.06 -7.28
CA ALA A 540 -4.71 10.97 -6.50
C ALA A 540 -3.38 11.38 -5.85
N TYR A 541 -3.06 10.71 -4.76
CA TYR A 541 -1.74 10.62 -4.15
C TYR A 541 -1.38 9.13 -4.06
N GLY A 542 -0.12 8.83 -3.76
CA GLY A 542 0.28 7.44 -3.63
C GLY A 542 1.72 7.23 -4.07
N ARG A 543 2.50 6.64 -3.17
CA ARG A 543 3.89 6.26 -3.39
C ARG A 543 3.98 4.79 -3.80
N LEU A 544 4.97 4.49 -4.63
CA LEU A 544 5.50 3.14 -4.81
C LEU A 544 6.63 2.89 -3.80
N GLN A 545 6.59 1.77 -3.08
CA GLN A 545 7.69 1.28 -2.25
C GLN A 545 8.26 -0.02 -2.81
N VAL A 546 9.57 -0.20 -2.66
CA VAL A 546 10.28 -1.43 -3.03
C VAL A 546 10.64 -2.17 -1.75
N ILE A 547 10.03 -3.32 -1.56
CA ILE A 547 10.23 -4.17 -0.40
C ILE A 547 11.19 -5.30 -0.78
N ASP A 548 12.39 -5.31 -0.19
CA ASP A 548 13.31 -6.44 -0.27
C ASP A 548 12.76 -7.61 0.56
N VAL A 549 12.59 -8.74 -0.12
CA VAL A 549 12.12 -10.01 0.42
C VAL A 549 13.12 -11.14 0.21
N SER A 550 14.41 -10.81 0.06
CA SER A 550 15.50 -11.79 0.04
C SER A 550 15.49 -12.67 1.31
N ASP A 551 15.11 -12.08 2.46
CA ASP A 551 14.57 -12.80 3.62
C ASP A 551 13.06 -12.56 3.69
N ILE A 552 12.27 -13.48 3.14
CA ILE A 552 10.80 -13.39 3.07
C ILE A 552 10.14 -13.31 4.47
N THR A 553 10.86 -13.69 5.53
CA THR A 553 10.34 -13.61 6.90
C THR A 553 10.55 -12.23 7.53
N LYS A 554 11.37 -11.38 6.90
CA LYS A 554 11.73 -10.04 7.38
C LYS A 554 11.76 -9.04 6.23
N PRO A 555 10.60 -8.80 5.57
CA PRO A 555 10.51 -7.81 4.50
C PRO A 555 10.99 -6.43 4.98
N LYS A 556 11.76 -5.73 4.13
CA LYS A 556 12.30 -4.39 4.40
C LYS A 556 12.06 -3.46 3.22
N SER A 557 11.49 -2.29 3.44
CA SER A 557 11.49 -1.22 2.43
C SER A 557 12.92 -0.71 2.21
N VAL A 558 13.39 -0.77 0.95
CA VAL A 558 14.74 -0.37 0.56
C VAL A 558 14.76 0.82 -0.37
N ALA A 559 13.71 1.05 -1.15
CA ALA A 559 13.59 2.16 -2.08
C ALA A 559 12.15 2.63 -2.23
N TRP A 560 11.95 3.82 -2.81
CA TRP A 560 10.63 4.35 -3.10
C TRP A 560 10.63 5.22 -4.36
N TYR A 561 9.46 5.37 -4.96
CA TYR A 561 9.18 6.37 -5.99
C TYR A 561 7.90 7.10 -5.62
N GLU A 562 7.94 8.43 -5.68
CA GLU A 562 6.76 9.27 -5.49
C GLU A 562 6.62 10.22 -6.69
N PRO A 563 5.47 10.19 -7.40
CA PRO A 563 5.23 11.13 -8.46
C PRO A 563 5.02 12.54 -7.88
N GLU A 564 5.46 13.55 -8.62
CA GLU A 564 5.25 14.96 -8.24
C GLU A 564 3.78 15.36 -8.23
N TYR A 565 2.99 14.71 -9.09
CA TYR A 565 1.56 14.89 -9.21
C TYR A 565 0.90 13.56 -9.57
N GLY A 566 -0.28 13.29 -8.99
CA GLY A 566 -1.00 12.01 -9.10
C GLY A 566 -0.53 10.97 -8.07
N GLY A 567 -0.97 9.72 -8.26
CA GLY A 567 -0.71 8.60 -7.35
C GLY A 567 -0.54 7.31 -8.14
N VAL A 568 0.36 6.44 -7.69
CA VAL A 568 0.60 5.14 -8.35
C VAL A 568 -0.59 4.20 -8.10
N HIS A 569 -1.02 3.46 -9.13
CA HIS A 569 -2.15 2.54 -9.05
C HIS A 569 -1.70 1.10 -9.33
N ASN A 570 -1.81 0.60 -10.57
CA ASN A 570 -1.37 -0.76 -10.95
C ASN A 570 0.00 -0.77 -11.60
N VAL A 571 0.78 -1.81 -11.29
CA VAL A 571 2.15 -1.98 -11.78
C VAL A 571 2.30 -3.28 -12.57
N TRP A 572 3.25 -3.30 -13.48
CA TRP A 572 3.64 -4.47 -14.26
C TRP A 572 5.13 -4.50 -14.42
N VAL A 573 5.78 -5.64 -14.23
CA VAL A 573 7.24 -5.75 -14.41
C VAL A 573 7.57 -6.69 -15.57
N ALA A 574 8.41 -6.21 -16.50
CA ALA A 574 8.97 -7.03 -17.57
C ALA A 574 10.49 -6.80 -17.68
N GLY A 575 11.27 -7.85 -17.43
CA GLY A 575 12.73 -7.77 -17.39
C GLY A 575 13.20 -6.78 -16.34
N ASP A 576 14.01 -5.80 -16.74
CA ASP A 576 14.49 -4.73 -15.87
C ASP A 576 13.67 -3.43 -16.02
N THR A 577 12.41 -3.52 -16.43
CA THR A 577 11.51 -2.36 -16.53
C THR A 577 10.23 -2.60 -15.75
N LEU A 578 9.91 -1.68 -14.85
CA LEU A 578 8.61 -1.57 -14.20
C LEU A 578 7.76 -0.57 -14.96
N TYR A 579 6.53 -0.92 -15.26
CA TYR A 579 5.52 -0.11 -15.92
C TYR A 579 4.42 0.17 -14.90
N MET A 580 3.80 1.34 -14.94
CA MET A 580 2.70 1.66 -14.04
C MET A 580 1.65 2.55 -14.70
N GLY A 581 0.39 2.30 -14.33
CA GLY A 581 -0.64 3.31 -14.33
C GLY A 581 -0.52 4.14 -13.05
N ALA A 582 -0.59 5.46 -13.18
CA ALA A 582 -0.43 6.35 -12.04
C ALA A 582 -1.49 7.47 -12.03
N TYR A 583 -2.76 7.11 -12.22
CA TYR A 583 -3.88 8.03 -12.18
C TYR A 583 -3.61 9.32 -12.96
N ASN A 584 -3.76 10.50 -12.36
CA ASN A 584 -3.51 11.79 -13.02
C ASN A 584 -2.03 12.01 -13.41
N ALA A 585 -1.12 11.18 -12.89
CA ALA A 585 0.29 11.18 -13.27
C ALA A 585 0.53 10.49 -14.63
N GLY A 586 -0.47 9.80 -15.18
CA GLY A 586 -0.42 9.15 -16.48
C GLY A 586 0.30 7.80 -16.47
N PHE A 587 0.72 7.36 -17.65
CA PHE A 587 1.53 6.17 -17.85
C PHE A 587 3.00 6.46 -17.60
N ARG A 588 3.66 5.58 -16.83
CA ARG A 588 5.10 5.68 -16.55
C ARG A 588 5.81 4.34 -16.69
N ALA A 589 7.10 4.40 -16.98
CA ALA A 589 7.99 3.24 -16.96
C ALA A 589 9.33 3.58 -16.28
N PHE A 590 9.92 2.62 -15.56
CA PHE A 590 11.06 2.78 -14.65
C PHE A 590 12.12 1.71 -14.88
N ASP A 591 13.38 2.11 -14.86
CA ASP A 591 14.52 1.21 -14.88
C ASP A 591 14.79 0.65 -13.49
N ILE A 592 14.48 -0.63 -13.32
CA ILE A 592 14.68 -1.36 -12.07
C ILE A 592 15.92 -2.26 -12.12
N SER A 593 16.85 -2.02 -13.05
CA SER A 593 18.11 -2.75 -13.10
C SER A 593 19.05 -2.43 -11.92
N GLY A 594 19.77 -3.46 -11.47
CA GLY A 594 20.69 -3.40 -10.33
C GLY A 594 19.99 -3.50 -8.97
N GLU A 595 20.75 -3.35 -7.89
CA GLU A 595 20.18 -3.18 -6.55
C GLU A 595 19.40 -1.86 -6.49
N LEU A 596 18.24 -1.88 -5.84
CA LEU A 596 17.39 -0.70 -5.63
C LEU A 596 17.54 -0.20 -4.20
N ARG A 597 17.85 1.09 -4.05
CA ARG A 597 17.97 1.74 -2.75
C ARG A 597 17.59 3.21 -2.84
N GLY A 598 16.88 3.75 -1.86
CA GLY A 598 16.58 5.18 -1.74
C GLY A 598 15.53 5.70 -2.73
N ASP A 599 15.63 6.99 -3.07
CA ASP A 599 14.65 7.69 -3.93
C ASP A 599 14.91 7.42 -5.42
N LEU A 600 14.07 6.60 -6.04
CA LEU A 600 14.20 6.21 -7.45
C LEU A 600 13.91 7.36 -8.42
N ARG A 601 13.13 8.37 -8.01
CA ARG A 601 12.87 9.57 -8.82
C ARG A 601 14.12 10.44 -8.86
N ALA A 602 14.74 10.69 -7.71
CA ALA A 602 15.98 11.47 -7.60
C ALA A 602 17.13 10.82 -8.40
N GLN A 603 17.14 9.49 -8.49
CA GLN A 603 18.10 8.72 -9.30
C GLN A 603 17.88 8.79 -10.81
N ARG A 604 16.86 9.51 -11.29
CA ARG A 604 16.50 9.63 -12.72
C ARG A 604 16.29 8.28 -13.41
N ARG A 605 15.65 7.33 -12.70
CA ARG A 605 15.35 5.99 -13.23
C ARG A 605 14.10 5.94 -14.12
N GLU A 606 13.34 7.02 -14.23
CA GLU A 606 12.16 7.06 -15.08
C GLU A 606 12.56 7.07 -16.57
N ILE A 607 12.03 6.10 -17.32
CA ILE A 607 12.28 5.86 -18.73
C ILE A 607 11.34 6.72 -19.58
N VAL A 608 10.03 6.61 -19.31
CA VAL A 608 8.94 7.25 -20.04
C VAL A 608 7.97 7.85 -19.03
N HIS A 609 7.45 9.03 -19.36
CA HIS A 609 6.25 9.60 -18.77
C HIS A 609 5.36 10.07 -19.92
N ALA A 610 4.14 9.54 -20.01
CA ALA A 610 3.17 9.88 -21.04
C ALA A 610 1.79 10.14 -20.42
N GLN A 611 1.16 11.25 -20.80
CA GLN A 611 -0.23 11.54 -20.47
C GLN A 611 -1.10 10.89 -21.55
N VAL A 612 -1.80 9.80 -21.21
CA VAL A 612 -2.63 9.04 -22.14
C VAL A 612 -4.07 9.52 -22.05
N SER A 613 -4.39 10.57 -22.81
CA SER A 613 -5.73 11.15 -22.85
C SER A 613 -6.23 11.34 -24.28
N SER A 614 -7.53 11.57 -24.42
CA SER A 614 -8.19 11.83 -25.71
C SER A 614 -9.19 12.98 -25.57
N PRO A 615 -9.32 13.87 -26.57
CA PRO A 615 -10.38 14.88 -26.60
C PRO A 615 -11.78 14.26 -26.70
N ASP A 616 -11.87 13.03 -27.21
CA ASP A 616 -13.12 12.29 -27.37
C ASP A 616 -13.35 11.27 -26.24
N GLY A 617 -12.54 11.32 -25.18
CA GLY A 617 -12.71 10.46 -23.99
C GLY A 617 -13.97 10.80 -23.18
N PHE A 618 -14.30 9.97 -22.21
CA PHE A 618 -15.41 10.19 -21.27
C PHE A 618 -15.26 11.52 -20.52
N ILE A 619 -14.03 11.84 -20.11
CA ILE A 619 -13.62 13.20 -19.74
C ILE A 619 -12.56 13.67 -20.75
N PRO A 620 -12.89 14.66 -21.59
CA PRO A 620 -11.97 15.17 -22.60
C PRO A 620 -10.64 15.65 -22.02
N ASN A 621 -9.53 15.20 -22.61
CA ASN A 621 -8.16 15.63 -22.32
C ASN A 621 -7.72 15.47 -20.85
N PHE A 622 -8.36 14.59 -20.08
CA PHE A 622 -8.01 14.36 -18.68
C PHE A 622 -7.61 12.90 -18.44
N THR A 623 -6.33 12.67 -18.19
CA THR A 623 -5.83 11.32 -17.89
C THR A 623 -6.27 10.89 -16.49
N MET A 624 -6.57 9.62 -16.35
CA MET A 624 -6.71 8.92 -15.08
C MET A 624 -6.30 7.46 -15.31
N THR A 625 -5.00 7.21 -15.44
CA THR A 625 -4.46 5.92 -15.87
C THR A 625 -4.57 4.85 -14.78
N TRP A 626 -5.27 3.77 -15.08
CA TRP A 626 -5.56 2.70 -14.11
C TRP A 626 -4.42 1.67 -14.09
N GLY A 627 -4.15 1.02 -15.22
CA GLY A 627 -3.15 -0.04 -15.27
C GLY A 627 -2.44 -0.16 -16.61
N VAL A 628 -1.55 -1.15 -16.67
CA VAL A 628 -0.79 -1.49 -17.87
C VAL A 628 -0.44 -2.97 -17.89
N VAL A 629 -0.57 -3.58 -19.06
CA VAL A 629 -0.01 -4.91 -19.35
C VAL A 629 0.99 -4.81 -20.48
N VAL A 630 2.13 -5.48 -20.36
CA VAL A 630 3.20 -5.42 -21.39
C VAL A 630 3.37 -6.76 -22.08
N LYS A 631 3.36 -6.74 -23.42
CA LYS A 631 3.58 -7.92 -24.24
C LYS A 631 4.20 -7.54 -25.59
N ASN A 632 5.13 -8.34 -26.07
CA ASN A 632 5.76 -8.18 -27.39
C ASN A 632 6.32 -6.76 -27.66
N GLY A 633 6.88 -6.12 -26.64
CA GLY A 633 7.45 -4.76 -26.73
C GLY A 633 6.41 -3.63 -26.82
N LEU A 634 5.14 -3.92 -26.54
CA LEU A 634 4.05 -2.95 -26.44
C LEU A 634 3.49 -2.91 -25.02
N ALA A 635 3.19 -1.70 -24.55
CA ALA A 635 2.46 -1.45 -23.32
C ALA A 635 1.00 -1.15 -23.66
N TYR A 636 0.08 -1.95 -23.12
CA TYR A 636 -1.37 -1.79 -23.27
C TYR A 636 -1.85 -1.08 -22.02
N VAL A 637 -2.09 0.20 -22.15
CA VAL A 637 -2.34 1.13 -21.05
C VAL A 637 -3.82 1.47 -21.04
N ASN A 638 -4.52 1.13 -19.96
CA ASN A 638 -5.91 1.54 -19.80
C ASN A 638 -5.98 2.86 -19.01
N ASP A 639 -6.79 3.78 -19.51
CA ASP A 639 -7.09 5.06 -18.87
C ASP A 639 -8.59 5.14 -18.62
N ILE A 640 -8.98 5.49 -17.39
CA ILE A 640 -10.39 5.47 -16.98
C ILE A 640 -11.24 6.34 -17.90
N ASN A 641 -10.71 7.51 -18.29
CA ASN A 641 -11.43 8.47 -19.11
C ASN A 641 -11.16 8.27 -20.61
N GLY A 642 -9.96 7.81 -20.96
CA GLY A 642 -9.53 7.74 -22.36
C GLY A 642 -9.82 6.42 -23.07
N GLY A 643 -9.97 5.31 -22.35
CA GLY A 643 -10.07 3.96 -22.94
C GLY A 643 -8.71 3.25 -22.99
N LEU A 644 -8.43 2.51 -24.07
CA LEU A 644 -7.19 1.73 -24.20
C LEU A 644 -6.21 2.42 -25.15
N PHE A 645 -4.96 2.58 -24.72
CA PHE A 645 -3.84 3.09 -25.51
C PHE A 645 -2.76 2.02 -25.64
N ILE A 646 -2.26 1.82 -26.85
CA ILE A 646 -1.18 0.87 -27.14
C ILE A 646 0.09 1.68 -27.40
N VAL A 647 1.05 1.60 -26.49
CA VAL A 647 2.25 2.43 -26.48
C VAL A 647 3.48 1.59 -26.79
N ARG A 648 4.32 2.09 -27.71
CA ARG A 648 5.64 1.56 -27.98
C ARG A 648 6.70 2.47 -27.36
N ILE A 649 7.54 1.89 -26.52
CA ILE A 649 8.76 2.53 -26.03
C ILE A 649 9.90 2.13 -26.96
N GLU A 650 10.70 3.10 -27.40
CA GLU A 650 11.91 2.80 -28.18
C GLU A 650 12.81 1.80 -27.44
N PRO A 651 13.54 0.93 -28.16
CA PRO A 651 14.49 0.03 -27.53
C PRO A 651 15.57 0.82 -26.79
N LYS A 652 16.24 0.17 -25.82
CA LYS A 652 17.48 0.72 -25.25
C LYS A 652 18.43 0.99 -26.41
N LYS A 653 19.05 2.17 -26.45
CA LYS A 653 20.20 2.40 -27.33
C LYS A 653 21.24 1.38 -26.89
N THR A 654 21.48 0.36 -27.70
CA THR A 654 22.65 -0.49 -27.53
C THR A 654 23.84 0.44 -27.72
N ASP A 655 24.76 0.48 -26.74
CA ASP A 655 26.06 1.07 -26.98
C ASP A 655 26.59 0.44 -28.27
N LEU A 656 26.71 1.25 -29.32
CA LEU A 656 27.50 0.87 -30.49
C LEU A 656 28.91 0.71 -29.94
N VAL A 657 29.26 -0.50 -29.52
CA VAL A 657 30.65 -0.85 -29.23
C VAL A 657 31.38 -0.65 -30.56
N PRO A 658 32.34 0.29 -30.65
CA PRO A 658 33.16 0.46 -31.85
C PRO A 658 33.94 -0.81 -32.18
#